data_AF-A0A5B9PEP6-F1
#
_entry.id   AF-A0A5B9PEP6-F1
#
_cell.length_a   1.000
_cell.length_b   1.000
_cell.length_c   1.000
_cell.angle_alpha   90.00
_cell.angle_beta   90.00
_cell.angle_gamma   90.00
#
_symmetry.space_group_name_H-M   'P 1'
#
loop_
_entity.id
_entity.type
_entity.pdbx_description
1 polymer ?
#
loop_
_entity_poly.entity_id
_entity_poly.type
_entity_poly.pdbx_seq_one_letter_code
_entity_poly.pdbx_strand_id
1 'polypeptide(L)'
;MNRLPIALLTLVAAFVVDISQTSAQDEFKATPGVTIERDLDFLAAGREEKLDLYRPEKNESNALLPAVLIIHGGGWGKGDKGREREFVSGITLAKAGYVAISVNYERRKGKRWPGNLHDCKNAVRWLRTNAEELGVDSENIGVIGGSAGGHLALMVAYTGDHSKLSPNDLYPDVSDKVSACVDMYGITNLLTRRVTDEKGNPTDELKKHRLFSKNRDEAPVMWRNASPVTYIDANTPPTLILHGTKDKTVDRDQSKELYAALQNAGVESELKMIEGAGHAWPLKNDDFDLRSDVVAFFDKHLKTQATPRTSRNRASKLAQGDRPNVLFIAVDDLNDWQGALNGHPLVKTPNMDRLFKQGVLFTNAHCSQAVCNASRNSVLSGLHPCSSGWYGSTKIMRASYKDVMRDHTMMPQFFRDSGYHTMTAGKIYHQGASDFPDLTDRLWDEIAPGYRIPRHLLERGDGYGGRKFYPFPKNGSQMSRQLGEDYKDGNSLCYGALDREDMPGGKMYDELIAEWAVGSLKKDYEKPFFMAVGFVRPHVPFTAPKEFFDLYKLEDIKALDVPENEMSDIPMMGKSIAYGRLKGGDDHAISKVSDTFSRELILGYLACVSFVDAQIGKVADALEASDYADNTVIVLWSDHGQHLGEKRRWRKQTLWEEATQVPLFFKAPGNKTTPSKNDQVVSLLDIYPTLVDLCGLPVSDRLEGESLIPLFKDPKISRSRPVVSGWYYGNLAVRSNRYRYIRYRDGSGELYDHQSDPGEHRNLIDLPESQQIIAEHEGWLPIEPALPAGSTTWKADKLDRQIERWQKNDSVPDWLK
;
A
#
# COMPACT_ATOMS: atom_id res chain seq x y z
N MET A 1 -26.92 50.33 69.05
CA MET A 1 -26.39 49.69 70.26
C MET A 1 -25.57 48.49 69.85
N ASN A 2 -24.27 48.49 70.19
CA ASN A 2 -23.35 47.36 70.49
C ASN A 2 -23.28 46.15 69.54
N ARG A 3 -22.13 45.63 69.07
CA ARG A 3 -20.70 45.79 69.42
C ARG A 3 -19.84 45.15 68.30
N LEU A 4 -18.65 45.71 68.09
CA LEU A 4 -17.46 45.13 67.41
C LEU A 4 -16.70 44.17 68.37
N PRO A 5 -15.72 43.32 67.94
CA PRO A 5 -14.35 43.74 67.51
C PRO A 5 -13.72 42.94 66.32
N ILE A 6 -13.01 43.56 65.35
CA ILE A 6 -11.59 44.03 65.24
C ILE A 6 -10.52 42.92 65.09
N ALA A 7 -9.83 42.89 63.93
CA ALA A 7 -8.36 43.04 63.74
C ALA A 7 -7.99 42.84 62.24
N LEU A 8 -7.88 43.90 61.42
CA LEU A 8 -6.71 44.75 61.11
C LEU A 8 -5.60 44.07 60.26
N LEU A 9 -5.70 44.25 58.93
CA LEU A 9 -4.58 44.24 57.99
C LEU A 9 -3.99 45.66 57.93
N THR A 10 -2.67 45.80 58.07
CA THR A 10 -1.98 47.09 57.89
C THR A 10 -1.25 47.09 56.56
N LEU A 11 -1.71 47.98 55.66
CA LEU A 11 -0.95 48.50 54.52
C LEU A 11 0.24 49.33 55.03
N VAL A 12 1.39 49.20 54.39
CA VAL A 12 2.37 50.29 54.27
C VAL A 12 2.56 50.55 52.79
N ALA A 13 2.14 51.74 52.36
CA ALA A 13 2.45 52.32 51.06
C ALA A 13 3.74 53.16 51.19
N ALA A 14 4.64 53.06 50.22
CA ALA A 14 5.66 54.07 49.99
C ALA A 14 6.03 54.14 48.51
N PHE A 15 5.62 55.28 47.92
CA PHE A 15 6.26 56.07 46.87
C PHE A 15 6.78 55.41 45.58
N VAL A 16 6.03 55.74 44.52
CA VAL A 16 6.44 55.79 43.12
C VAL A 16 7.70 56.64 42.96
N VAL A 17 8.77 56.02 42.48
CA VAL A 17 9.76 56.65 41.62
C VAL A 17 9.73 55.86 40.32
N ASP A 18 9.18 56.50 39.30
CA ASP A 18 9.04 55.99 37.95
C ASP A 18 10.44 55.92 37.31
N ILE A 19 11.11 54.79 37.51
CA ILE A 19 12.25 54.38 36.68
C ILE A 19 11.66 53.36 35.72
N SER A 20 11.27 53.88 34.55
CA SER A 20 10.97 53.16 33.33
C SER A 20 11.80 51.87 33.22
N GLN A 21 11.19 50.76 33.59
CA GLN A 21 11.53 49.45 33.05
C GLN A 21 10.87 49.38 31.69
N THR A 22 11.59 49.80 30.66
CA THR A 22 11.34 49.37 29.29
C THR A 22 11.38 47.84 29.31
N SER A 23 10.20 47.23 29.32
CA SER A 23 10.07 45.79 29.15
C SER A 23 10.48 45.44 27.71
N ALA A 24 11.25 44.37 27.55
CA ALA A 24 11.77 43.87 26.27
C ALA A 24 10.69 43.45 25.23
N GLN A 25 9.43 43.83 25.43
CA GLN A 25 8.33 43.68 24.47
C GLN A 25 8.14 44.92 23.57
N ASP A 26 8.72 46.08 23.92
CA ASP A 26 8.58 47.31 23.12
C ASP A 26 9.69 47.53 22.06
N GLU A 27 10.69 46.65 21.97
CA GLU A 27 11.82 46.79 21.01
C GLU A 27 11.58 46.16 19.62
N PHE A 28 10.44 45.48 19.38
CA PHE A 28 10.21 44.76 18.12
C PHE A 28 9.26 45.46 17.13
N LYS A 29 9.17 46.80 17.19
CA LYS A 29 8.39 47.61 16.25
C LYS A 29 9.33 48.26 15.22
N ALA A 30 9.15 47.86 13.95
CA ALA A 30 9.91 48.23 12.76
C ALA A 30 11.32 47.60 12.66
N THR A 31 11.41 46.45 12.00
CA THR A 31 12.69 45.95 11.49
C THR A 31 12.84 46.42 10.04
N PRO A 32 13.78 47.34 9.71
CA PRO A 32 13.92 47.86 8.36
C PRO A 32 14.06 46.74 7.33
N GLY A 33 13.26 46.80 6.26
CA GLY A 33 13.27 45.82 5.18
C GLY A 33 12.40 44.58 5.39
N VAL A 34 11.71 44.45 6.54
CA VAL A 34 10.83 43.31 6.83
C VAL A 34 9.45 43.76 7.33
N THR A 35 8.41 43.36 6.61
CA THR A 35 7.01 43.48 7.05
C THR A 35 6.66 42.29 7.95
N ILE A 36 6.00 42.57 9.08
CA ILE A 36 5.58 41.55 10.05
C ILE A 36 4.09 41.70 10.31
N GLU A 37 3.34 40.63 10.08
CA GLU A 37 1.93 40.51 10.42
C GLU A 37 1.78 39.48 11.53
N ARG A 38 1.09 39.86 12.60
CA ARG A 38 1.00 39.04 13.81
C ARG A 38 -0.38 38.43 13.99
N ASP A 39 -0.39 37.28 14.64
CA ASP A 39 -1.58 36.58 15.12
C ASP A 39 -2.60 36.24 14.03
N LEU A 40 -2.11 35.85 12.85
CA LEU A 40 -2.94 35.40 11.74
C LEU A 40 -3.57 34.04 12.03
N ASP A 41 -4.79 33.86 11.54
CA ASP A 41 -5.53 32.61 11.56
C ASP A 41 -5.08 31.68 10.43
N PHE A 42 -4.70 30.47 10.80
CA PHE A 42 -4.34 29.39 9.88
C PHE A 42 -5.00 28.05 10.23
N LEU A 43 -5.86 28.08 11.25
CA LEU A 43 -6.62 26.94 11.74
C LEU A 43 -8.11 27.28 11.75
N ALA A 44 -8.96 26.29 12.06
CA ALA A 44 -10.40 26.50 12.16
C ALA A 44 -10.74 27.62 13.18
N ALA A 45 -11.86 28.32 12.92
CA ALA A 45 -12.32 29.40 13.78
C ALA A 45 -12.45 28.97 15.26
N GLY A 46 -11.92 29.79 16.16
CA GLY A 46 -11.93 29.53 17.61
C GLY A 46 -10.72 28.78 18.15
N ARG A 47 -9.74 28.41 17.30
CA ARG A 47 -8.43 27.94 17.76
C ARG A 47 -7.60 29.10 18.31
N GLU A 48 -6.91 28.86 19.43
CA GLU A 48 -6.03 29.85 20.08
C GLU A 48 -4.64 29.89 19.42
N GLU A 49 -4.27 28.83 18.72
CA GLU A 49 -3.03 28.73 17.98
C GLU A 49 -3.04 29.64 16.74
N LYS A 50 -2.12 30.61 16.71
CA LYS A 50 -1.96 31.61 15.64
C LYS A 50 -0.59 31.51 14.98
N LEU A 51 -0.40 32.20 13.85
CA LEU A 51 0.91 32.37 13.22
C LEU A 51 1.32 33.85 13.08
N ASP A 52 2.63 34.10 13.03
CA ASP A 52 3.23 35.38 12.64
C ASP A 52 3.89 35.22 11.27
N LEU A 53 3.62 36.14 10.37
CA LEU A 53 4.11 36.17 8.99
C LEU A 53 5.19 37.25 8.84
N TYR A 54 6.34 36.87 8.28
CA TYR A 54 7.50 37.73 8.02
C TYR A 54 7.77 37.78 6.53
N ARG A 55 7.78 38.97 5.93
CA ARG A 55 7.97 39.18 4.48
C ARG A 55 8.99 40.27 4.18
N PRO A 56 9.76 40.18 3.09
CA PRO A 56 10.57 41.31 2.63
C PRO A 56 9.69 42.52 2.25
N GLU A 57 10.09 43.74 2.62
CA GLU A 57 9.33 44.98 2.28
C GLU A 57 9.33 45.29 0.77
N LYS A 58 10.36 44.85 0.04
CA LYS A 58 10.49 45.02 -1.41
C LYS A 58 10.94 43.73 -2.05
N ASN A 59 10.18 43.27 -3.04
CA ASN A 59 10.62 42.25 -3.98
C ASN A 59 10.89 42.91 -5.33
N GLU A 60 12.12 43.37 -5.54
CA GLU A 60 12.52 44.13 -6.74
C GLU A 60 12.39 43.33 -8.05
N SER A 61 12.22 42.01 -7.96
CA SER A 61 12.20 41.09 -9.10
C SER A 61 10.80 40.66 -9.55
N ASN A 62 9.74 40.93 -8.75
CA ASN A 62 8.42 40.31 -8.88
C ASN A 62 8.43 38.76 -8.98
N ALA A 63 9.54 38.10 -8.61
CA ALA A 63 9.64 36.64 -8.61
C ALA A 63 8.96 36.04 -7.37
N LEU A 64 8.39 34.84 -7.50
CA LEU A 64 7.88 34.10 -6.34
C LEU A 64 9.04 33.77 -5.39
N LEU A 65 8.82 33.93 -4.09
CA LEU A 65 9.83 33.71 -3.06
C LEU A 65 9.62 32.34 -2.40
N PRO A 66 10.69 31.55 -2.14
CA PRO A 66 10.56 30.36 -1.32
C PRO A 66 10.08 30.71 0.10
N ALA A 67 9.42 29.76 0.76
CA ALA A 67 8.89 29.96 2.11
C ALA A 67 9.54 29.05 3.15
N VAL A 68 9.49 29.44 4.43
CA VAL A 68 10.00 28.63 5.54
C VAL A 68 9.05 28.66 6.74
N LEU A 69 8.67 27.47 7.23
CA LEU A 69 7.94 27.29 8.48
C LEU A 69 8.90 27.23 9.68
N ILE A 70 8.63 28.03 10.71
CA ILE A 70 9.39 28.11 11.96
C ILE A 70 8.55 27.52 13.11
N ILE A 71 9.09 26.52 13.82
CA ILE A 71 8.38 25.81 14.89
C ILE A 71 9.09 25.99 16.24
N HIS A 72 8.36 26.53 17.22
CA HIS A 72 8.93 26.87 18.51
C HIS A 72 9.17 25.67 19.45
N GLY A 73 10.17 25.77 20.32
CA GLY A 73 10.49 24.78 21.35
C GLY A 73 9.55 24.85 22.56
N GLY A 74 9.93 24.22 23.69
CA GLY A 74 9.15 24.29 24.94
C GLY A 74 8.55 22.96 25.42
N GLY A 75 9.08 21.82 24.97
CA GLY A 75 8.70 20.50 25.46
C GLY A 75 7.25 20.13 25.16
N TRP A 76 6.73 20.53 23.99
CA TRP A 76 5.37 20.29 23.47
C TRP A 76 4.21 20.85 24.34
N GLY A 77 4.50 21.50 25.46
CA GLY A 77 3.49 22.00 26.39
C GLY A 77 3.64 23.48 26.77
N LYS A 78 4.71 24.14 26.30
CA LYS A 78 5.05 25.55 26.50
C LYS A 78 5.67 26.09 25.20
N GLY A 79 6.13 27.35 25.22
CA GLY A 79 6.77 28.03 24.08
C GLY A 79 5.83 29.03 23.42
N ASP A 80 6.33 29.86 22.51
CA ASP A 80 5.51 30.80 21.75
C ASP A 80 6.22 31.19 20.44
N LYS A 81 5.45 31.41 19.38
CA LYS A 81 5.92 31.81 18.03
C LYS A 81 6.67 33.14 17.99
N GLY A 82 6.49 34.01 18.99
CA GLY A 82 7.09 35.34 19.07
C GLY A 82 8.31 35.41 20.00
N ARG A 83 8.82 34.28 20.50
CA ARG A 83 10.05 34.26 21.30
C ARG A 83 11.26 34.70 20.47
N GLU A 84 12.30 35.14 21.17
CA GLU A 84 13.50 35.73 20.57
C GLU A 84 14.09 34.87 19.44
N ARG A 85 14.23 33.56 19.62
CA ARG A 85 14.78 32.66 18.59
C ARG A 85 13.93 32.66 17.32
N GLU A 86 12.63 32.50 17.46
CA GLU A 86 11.67 32.45 16.36
C GLU A 86 11.61 33.79 15.63
N PHE A 87 11.57 34.88 16.40
CA PHE A 87 11.60 36.23 15.87
C PHE A 87 12.88 36.49 15.07
N VAL A 88 14.05 36.18 15.63
CA VAL A 88 15.35 36.32 14.96
C VAL A 88 15.41 35.45 13.70
N SER A 89 14.85 34.24 13.73
CA SER A 89 14.78 33.36 12.56
C SER A 89 13.90 33.97 11.46
N GLY A 90 12.71 34.47 11.80
CA GLY A 90 11.78 35.13 10.87
C GLY A 90 12.40 36.36 10.20
N ILE A 91 13.04 37.24 10.98
CA ILE A 91 13.76 38.40 10.44
C ILE A 91 14.92 37.99 9.54
N THR A 92 15.71 37.00 9.96
CA THR A 92 16.88 36.53 9.20
C THR A 92 16.47 35.98 7.84
N LEU A 93 15.43 35.14 7.81
CA LEU A 93 14.91 34.53 6.58
C LEU A 93 14.25 35.58 5.68
N ALA A 94 13.45 36.48 6.22
CA ALA A 94 12.84 37.56 5.44
C ALA A 94 13.91 38.47 4.81
N LYS A 95 14.97 38.84 5.54
CA LYS A 95 16.10 39.60 4.97
C LYS A 95 16.88 38.83 3.92
N ALA A 96 16.87 37.50 3.99
CA ALA A 96 17.46 36.63 2.99
C ALA A 96 16.54 36.38 1.78
N GLY A 97 15.36 36.99 1.70
CA GLY A 97 14.45 36.85 0.56
C GLY A 97 13.54 35.62 0.63
N TYR A 98 13.12 35.23 1.83
CA TYR A 98 12.10 34.20 2.05
C TYR A 98 10.82 34.82 2.61
N VAL A 99 9.69 34.16 2.38
CA VAL A 99 8.49 34.35 3.21
C VAL A 99 8.57 33.38 4.39
N ALA A 100 8.60 33.88 5.62
CA ALA A 100 8.69 33.00 6.80
C ALA A 100 7.41 33.09 7.64
N ILE A 101 6.96 31.95 8.17
CA ILE A 101 5.87 31.92 9.15
C ILE A 101 6.35 31.25 10.43
N SER A 102 5.96 31.79 11.58
CA SER A 102 6.22 31.21 12.91
C SER A 102 4.90 30.86 13.58
N VAL A 103 4.74 29.62 14.05
CA VAL A 103 3.42 29.09 14.45
C VAL A 103 3.36 28.68 15.91
N ASN A 104 2.24 28.98 16.56
CA ASN A 104 1.81 28.27 17.77
C ASN A 104 1.13 26.95 17.36
N TYR A 105 1.20 25.93 18.21
CA TYR A 105 0.60 24.61 17.98
C TYR A 105 -0.09 24.06 19.25
N GLU A 106 -0.90 23.01 19.09
CA GLU A 106 -1.66 22.35 20.16
C GLU A 106 -0.74 21.89 21.31
N ARG A 107 -0.94 22.46 22.50
CA ARG A 107 -0.11 22.20 23.69
C ARG A 107 -0.88 21.55 24.85
N ARG A 108 -2.20 21.36 24.71
CA ARG A 108 -3.07 20.86 25.78
C ARG A 108 -2.82 19.39 26.05
N LYS A 109 -2.62 19.05 27.33
CA LYS A 109 -2.36 17.68 27.78
C LYS A 109 -3.48 16.75 27.29
N GLY A 110 -3.12 15.62 26.68
CA GLY A 110 -4.06 14.66 26.10
C GLY A 110 -4.51 14.96 24.67
N LYS A 111 -4.25 16.16 24.13
CA LYS A 111 -4.51 16.53 22.73
C LYS A 111 -3.24 16.79 21.91
N ARG A 112 -2.07 16.87 22.56
CA ARG A 112 -0.77 17.18 21.95
C ARG A 112 -0.46 16.31 20.74
N TRP A 113 -0.46 14.99 20.88
CA TRP A 113 -0.08 14.11 19.77
C TRP A 113 -1.29 13.38 19.19
N PRO A 114 -1.48 13.35 17.86
CA PRO A 114 -0.69 14.05 16.83
C PRO A 114 -1.14 15.51 16.57
N GLY A 115 -2.00 16.11 17.41
CA GLY A 115 -2.58 17.44 17.17
C GLY A 115 -1.57 18.56 16.90
N ASN A 116 -0.42 18.57 17.57
CA ASN A 116 0.65 19.56 17.37
C ASN A 116 1.33 19.41 16.01
N LEU A 117 1.55 18.19 15.54
CA LEU A 117 2.05 17.90 14.20
C LEU A 117 1.02 18.35 13.16
N HIS A 118 -0.26 18.04 13.38
CA HIS A 118 -1.33 18.43 12.47
C HIS A 118 -1.41 19.95 12.30
N ASP A 119 -1.34 20.70 13.39
CA ASP A 119 -1.30 22.17 13.29
C ASP A 119 -0.08 22.64 12.48
N CYS A 120 1.12 22.13 12.74
CA CYS A 120 2.31 22.50 11.98
C CYS A 120 2.19 22.18 10.48
N LYS A 121 1.58 21.04 10.12
CA LYS A 121 1.32 20.68 8.72
C LYS A 121 0.26 21.55 8.07
N ASN A 122 -0.81 21.90 8.80
CA ASN A 122 -1.81 22.86 8.32
C ASN A 122 -1.18 24.23 8.04
N ALA A 123 -0.11 24.62 8.74
CA ALA A 123 0.62 25.84 8.41
C ALA A 123 1.34 25.78 7.06
N VAL A 124 1.92 24.63 6.69
CA VAL A 124 2.48 24.41 5.34
C VAL A 124 1.39 24.50 4.27
N ARG A 125 0.23 23.90 4.54
CA ARG A 125 -0.92 23.96 3.63
C ARG A 125 -1.50 25.36 3.52
N TRP A 126 -1.52 26.10 4.60
CA TRP A 126 -1.92 27.51 4.61
C TRP A 126 -0.98 28.34 3.73
N LEU A 127 0.34 28.13 3.80
CA LEU A 127 1.29 28.79 2.89
C LEU A 127 0.97 28.50 1.42
N ARG A 128 0.74 27.22 1.08
CA ARG A 128 0.40 26.82 -0.30
C ARG A 128 -0.92 27.40 -0.78
N THR A 129 -1.93 27.38 0.08
CA THR A 129 -3.27 27.89 -0.24
C THR A 129 -3.24 29.40 -0.49
N ASN A 130 -2.40 30.14 0.23
CA ASN A 130 -2.27 31.58 0.11
C ASN A 130 -1.07 32.00 -0.75
N ALA A 131 -0.47 31.08 -1.52
CA ALA A 131 0.82 31.31 -2.16
C ALA A 131 0.78 32.48 -3.17
N GLU A 132 -0.29 32.59 -3.94
CA GLU A 132 -0.46 33.68 -4.92
C GLU A 132 -0.52 35.06 -4.22
N GLU A 133 -1.31 35.18 -3.16
CA GLU A 133 -1.46 36.44 -2.40
C GLU A 133 -0.16 36.81 -1.66
N LEU A 134 0.55 35.81 -1.14
CA LEU A 134 1.78 36.00 -0.39
C LEU A 134 3.02 36.17 -1.28
N GLY A 135 2.91 35.93 -2.59
CA GLY A 135 4.04 35.92 -3.52
C GLY A 135 5.02 34.77 -3.24
N VAL A 136 4.50 33.62 -2.82
CA VAL A 136 5.26 32.43 -2.42
C VAL A 136 5.37 31.43 -3.57
N ASP A 137 6.55 30.82 -3.69
CA ASP A 137 6.75 29.61 -4.48
C ASP A 137 6.24 28.39 -3.68
N SER A 138 5.09 27.86 -4.08
CA SER A 138 4.42 26.75 -3.38
C SER A 138 5.18 25.43 -3.41
N GLU A 139 6.15 25.29 -4.32
CA GLU A 139 6.95 24.07 -4.50
C GLU A 139 8.21 24.10 -3.63
N ASN A 140 8.64 25.28 -3.19
CA ASN A 140 9.89 25.48 -2.45
C ASN A 140 9.63 26.00 -1.04
N ILE A 141 9.18 25.09 -0.16
CA ILE A 141 8.90 25.38 1.25
C ILE A 141 9.87 24.59 2.15
N GLY A 142 10.59 25.27 3.03
CA GLY A 142 11.43 24.65 4.07
C GLY A 142 10.78 24.63 5.45
N VAL A 143 11.40 23.91 6.40
CA VAL A 143 10.99 23.94 7.82
C VAL A 143 12.21 24.00 8.74
N ILE A 144 12.10 24.77 9.83
CA ILE A 144 13.11 24.87 10.89
C ILE A 144 12.46 24.83 12.26
N GLY A 145 13.11 24.17 13.22
CA GLY A 145 12.69 24.24 14.61
C GLY A 145 13.79 23.78 15.55
N GLY A 146 13.58 23.95 16.87
CA GLY A 146 14.49 23.35 17.84
C GLY A 146 13.88 22.89 19.13
N SER A 147 14.57 21.96 19.82
CA SER A 147 14.04 21.18 20.93
C SER A 147 12.75 20.45 20.49
N ALA A 148 11.63 20.59 21.20
CA ALA A 148 10.33 20.08 20.77
C ALA A 148 9.91 20.56 19.36
N GLY A 149 10.31 21.78 18.97
CA GLY A 149 10.06 22.28 17.62
C GLY A 149 10.95 21.64 16.56
N GLY A 150 12.16 21.19 16.93
CA GLY A 150 13.07 20.46 16.03
C GLY A 150 12.53 19.05 15.76
N HIS A 151 12.03 18.38 16.80
CA HIS A 151 11.24 17.16 16.66
C HIS A 151 10.05 17.34 15.71
N LEU A 152 9.24 18.39 15.89
CA LEU A 152 8.11 18.67 15.00
C LEU A 152 8.53 19.06 13.59
N ALA A 153 9.65 19.79 13.41
CA ALA A 153 10.19 20.13 12.10
C ALA A 153 10.62 18.87 11.33
N LEU A 154 11.31 17.94 12.00
CA LEU A 154 11.65 16.63 11.45
C LEU A 154 10.39 15.82 11.12
N MET A 155 9.39 15.80 12.01
CA MET A 155 8.13 15.11 11.75
C MET A 155 7.39 15.72 10.54
N VAL A 156 7.32 17.04 10.41
CA VAL A 156 6.73 17.71 9.23
C VAL A 156 7.49 17.30 7.97
N ALA A 157 8.82 17.40 7.99
CA ALA A 157 9.65 17.08 6.84
C ALA A 157 9.54 15.62 6.40
N TYR A 158 9.59 14.67 7.34
CA TYR A 158 9.74 13.26 7.00
C TYR A 158 8.40 12.55 6.84
N THR A 159 7.30 13.25 7.15
CA THR A 159 5.95 12.70 6.98
C THR A 159 5.11 13.54 6.03
N GLY A 160 5.71 14.28 5.10
CA GLY A 160 4.99 15.06 4.10
C GLY A 160 3.99 14.20 3.32
N ASP A 161 2.72 14.60 3.33
CA ASP A 161 1.55 13.87 2.78
C ASP A 161 1.35 12.46 3.35
N HIS A 162 1.89 12.18 4.53
CA HIS A 162 1.77 10.87 5.16
C HIS A 162 0.32 10.58 5.57
N SER A 163 -0.26 9.53 4.98
CA SER A 163 -1.68 9.16 5.06
C SER A 163 -2.29 9.12 6.46
N LYS A 164 -1.51 8.80 7.51
CA LYS A 164 -1.98 8.72 8.90
C LYS A 164 -1.60 9.91 9.80
N LEU A 165 -0.68 10.77 9.35
CA LEU A 165 -0.09 11.84 10.18
C LEU A 165 -0.29 13.23 9.58
N SER A 166 -0.90 13.30 8.40
CA SER A 166 -1.32 14.54 7.77
C SER A 166 -2.78 14.81 8.13
N PRO A 167 -3.13 16.04 8.57
CA PRO A 167 -4.53 16.43 8.75
C PRO A 167 -5.26 16.43 7.39
N ASN A 168 -6.58 16.27 7.38
CA ASN A 168 -7.37 16.34 6.13
C ASN A 168 -8.67 17.12 6.31
N ASP A 169 -8.74 17.96 7.34
CA ASP A 169 -9.95 18.65 7.76
C ASP A 169 -10.05 20.07 7.18
N LEU A 170 -8.96 20.84 7.24
CA LEU A 170 -9.02 22.29 6.97
C LEU A 170 -8.60 22.69 5.55
N TYR A 171 -7.58 22.01 5.01
CA TYR A 171 -7.04 22.24 3.66
C TYR A 171 -7.02 20.89 2.92
N PRO A 172 -8.19 20.38 2.51
CA PRO A 172 -8.26 19.12 1.76
C PRO A 172 -7.50 19.28 0.44
N ASP A 173 -6.85 18.21 0.00
CA ASP A 173 -6.12 18.13 -1.27
C ASP A 173 -4.91 19.08 -1.43
N VAL A 174 -4.53 19.81 -0.39
CA VAL A 174 -3.31 20.64 -0.36
C VAL A 174 -2.18 19.87 0.32
N SER A 175 -1.05 19.70 -0.38
CA SER A 175 0.12 18.98 0.16
C SER A 175 0.70 19.68 1.40
N ASP A 176 1.24 18.91 2.35
CA ASP A 176 2.05 19.41 3.47
C ASP A 176 3.54 19.04 3.38
N LYS A 177 4.01 18.54 2.22
CA LYS A 177 5.43 18.29 1.95
C LYS A 177 6.27 19.57 2.03
N VAL A 178 7.50 19.43 2.51
CA VAL A 178 8.52 20.49 2.50
C VAL A 178 9.77 19.97 1.81
N SER A 179 10.56 20.87 1.25
CA SER A 179 11.69 20.57 0.36
C SER A 179 13.05 20.64 1.07
N ALA A 180 13.10 21.14 2.32
CA ALA A 180 14.32 21.17 3.14
C ALA A 180 13.99 21.26 4.65
N CYS A 181 14.82 20.67 5.50
CA CYS A 181 14.64 20.66 6.96
C CYS A 181 15.88 21.15 7.71
N VAL A 182 15.69 21.96 8.75
CA VAL A 182 16.73 22.32 9.72
C VAL A 182 16.27 21.90 11.12
N ASP A 183 16.95 20.90 11.68
CA ASP A 183 16.75 20.44 13.06
C ASP A 183 17.78 21.09 14.00
N MET A 184 17.30 21.77 15.03
CA MET A 184 18.12 22.27 16.12
C MET A 184 17.86 21.44 17.38
N TYR A 185 18.77 20.50 17.69
CA TYR A 185 18.77 19.68 18.91
C TYR A 185 17.39 19.07 19.26
N GLY A 186 16.69 18.55 18.25
CA GLY A 186 15.41 17.85 18.39
C GLY A 186 15.57 16.42 18.88
N ILE A 187 14.48 15.85 19.41
CA ILE A 187 14.41 14.40 19.65
C ILE A 187 14.12 13.71 18.31
N THR A 188 14.88 12.67 17.97
CA THR A 188 14.85 12.03 16.65
C THR A 188 14.33 10.60 16.70
N ASN A 189 14.53 9.90 17.82
CA ASN A 189 14.07 8.53 18.03
C ASN A 189 13.64 8.29 19.48
N LEU A 190 12.33 8.20 19.71
CA LEU A 190 11.76 7.91 21.03
C LEU A 190 11.91 6.44 21.45
N LEU A 191 12.25 5.54 20.52
CA LEU A 191 12.47 4.12 20.80
C LEU A 191 13.88 3.82 21.32
N THR A 192 14.86 4.66 21.01
CA THR A 192 16.24 4.52 21.51
C THR A 192 16.56 5.55 22.60
N ARG A 193 15.64 6.50 22.86
CA ARG A 193 15.81 7.54 23.86
C ARG A 193 15.98 6.96 25.27
N ARG A 194 16.99 7.48 25.98
CA ARG A 194 17.32 7.14 27.36
C ARG A 194 17.13 8.34 28.29
N VAL A 195 17.05 8.10 29.59
CA VAL A 195 17.16 9.16 30.61
C VAL A 195 18.59 9.71 30.57
N THR A 196 18.78 11.02 30.77
CA THR A 196 20.13 11.62 30.89
C THR A 196 20.46 11.93 32.35
N ASP A 197 21.70 11.65 32.77
CA ASP A 197 22.21 12.02 34.09
C ASP A 197 22.52 13.54 34.19
N GLU A 198 22.95 14.01 35.37
CA GLU A 198 23.30 15.43 35.61
C GLU A 198 24.45 15.95 34.72
N LYS A 199 25.21 15.04 34.10
CA LYS A 199 26.31 15.32 33.17
C LYS A 199 25.86 15.23 31.70
N GLY A 200 24.63 14.80 31.42
CA GLY A 200 24.06 14.63 30.09
C GLY A 200 24.30 13.25 29.46
N ASN A 201 24.81 12.27 30.22
CA ASN A 201 25.06 10.92 29.70
C ASN A 201 23.79 10.08 29.72
N PRO A 202 23.52 9.25 28.68
CA PRO A 202 22.37 8.37 28.66
C PRO A 202 22.50 7.23 29.68
N THR A 203 21.45 6.99 30.47
CA THR A 203 21.38 5.93 31.50
C THR A 203 20.32 4.89 31.14
N ASP A 204 19.17 4.90 31.81
CA ASP A 204 18.09 3.92 31.68
C ASP A 204 17.18 4.20 30.48
N GLU A 205 16.43 3.20 30.04
CA GLU A 205 15.42 3.37 29.00
C GLU A 205 14.30 4.32 29.42
N LEU A 206 13.89 5.20 28.51
CA LEU A 206 12.81 6.14 28.76
C LEU A 206 11.43 5.46 28.56
N LYS A 207 10.75 5.13 29.66
CA LYS A 207 9.41 4.48 29.60
C LYS A 207 8.23 5.45 29.49
N LYS A 208 8.38 6.72 29.88
CA LYS A 208 7.32 7.74 29.87
C LYS A 208 7.80 9.01 29.19
N HIS A 209 6.98 9.62 28.34
CA HIS A 209 7.34 10.83 27.61
C HIS A 209 6.23 11.88 27.67
N ARG A 210 6.62 13.17 27.68
CA ARG A 210 5.69 14.32 27.85
C ARG A 210 4.72 14.52 26.67
N LEU A 211 5.03 13.90 25.54
CA LEU A 211 4.21 13.92 24.33
C LEU A 211 2.94 13.05 24.49
N PHE A 212 2.99 12.02 25.35
CA PHE A 212 1.94 11.01 25.46
C PHE A 212 1.36 10.91 26.88
N SER A 213 0.15 10.39 26.97
CA SER A 213 -0.45 9.93 28.23
C SER A 213 -0.10 8.48 28.56
N LYS A 214 0.17 7.66 27.55
CA LYS A 214 0.53 6.23 27.68
C LYS A 214 2.03 6.03 27.68
N ASN A 215 2.49 5.02 28.42
CA ASN A 215 3.90 4.62 28.44
C ASN A 215 4.27 3.83 27.18
N ARG A 216 5.57 3.54 26.97
CA ARG A 216 6.06 2.88 25.76
C ARG A 216 5.51 1.45 25.60
N ASP A 217 5.46 0.69 26.69
CA ASP A 217 5.01 -0.71 26.70
C ASP A 217 3.50 -0.80 26.40
N GLU A 218 2.72 0.20 26.85
CA GLU A 218 1.27 0.31 26.62
C GLU A 218 0.90 0.74 25.19
N ALA A 219 1.80 1.44 24.48
CA ALA A 219 1.51 2.01 23.17
C ALA A 219 2.76 2.09 22.25
N PRO A 220 3.43 0.96 21.96
CA PRO A 220 4.70 0.96 21.24
C PRO A 220 4.60 1.55 19.83
N VAL A 221 3.47 1.34 19.14
CA VAL A 221 3.20 1.90 17.81
C VAL A 221 3.10 3.43 17.86
N MET A 222 2.50 4.00 18.92
CA MET A 222 2.40 5.46 19.07
C MET A 222 3.77 6.11 19.24
N TRP A 223 4.64 5.47 20.03
CA TRP A 223 6.02 5.93 20.25
C TRP A 223 6.87 5.81 19.00
N ARG A 224 6.71 4.72 18.23
CA ARG A 224 7.32 4.56 16.91
C ARG A 224 6.84 5.67 15.98
N ASN A 225 5.54 5.92 15.91
CA ASN A 225 4.97 6.88 14.97
C ASN A 225 5.40 8.34 15.22
N ALA A 226 5.86 8.66 16.42
CA ALA A 226 6.40 9.97 16.76
C ALA A 226 7.93 10.02 16.71
N SER A 227 8.59 9.02 16.13
CA SER A 227 10.05 8.97 15.99
C SER A 227 10.42 9.30 14.53
N PRO A 228 10.90 10.52 14.24
CA PRO A 228 11.23 10.92 12.87
C PRO A 228 12.10 9.93 12.10
N VAL A 229 13.10 9.32 12.75
CA VAL A 229 14.02 8.38 12.09
C VAL A 229 13.33 7.17 11.46
N THR A 230 12.11 6.85 11.89
CA THR A 230 11.36 5.70 11.37
C THR A 230 10.70 5.95 10.02
N TYR A 231 10.79 7.20 9.52
CA TYR A 231 10.23 7.65 8.25
C TYR A 231 11.30 8.04 7.22
N ILE A 232 12.58 7.81 7.53
CA ILE A 232 13.66 8.16 6.61
C ILE A 232 13.66 7.19 5.43
N ASP A 233 13.64 7.76 4.24
CA ASP A 233 13.80 7.09 2.95
C ASP A 233 14.56 8.00 1.97
N ALA A 234 14.77 7.54 0.73
CA ALA A 234 15.50 8.31 -0.27
C ALA A 234 14.79 9.59 -0.74
N ASN A 235 13.50 9.78 -0.44
CA ASN A 235 12.74 10.99 -0.77
C ASN A 235 12.69 11.97 0.41
N THR A 236 13.29 11.61 1.54
CA THR A 236 13.37 12.50 2.72
C THR A 236 14.09 13.79 2.31
N PRO A 237 13.54 14.97 2.66
CA PRO A 237 14.15 16.24 2.29
C PRO A 237 15.58 16.35 2.84
N PRO A 238 16.48 17.08 2.16
CA PRO A 238 17.78 17.41 2.72
C PRO A 238 17.64 17.98 4.13
N THR A 239 18.53 17.58 5.04
CA THR A 239 18.46 17.98 6.46
C THR A 239 19.78 18.50 7.01
N LEU A 240 19.75 19.73 7.53
CA LEU A 240 20.81 20.27 8.38
C LEU A 240 20.48 20.00 9.85
N ILE A 241 21.40 19.33 10.56
CA ILE A 241 21.26 18.96 11.97
C ILE A 241 22.27 19.79 12.78
N LEU A 242 21.78 20.56 13.75
CA LEU A 242 22.58 21.40 14.63
C LEU A 242 22.42 20.93 16.08
N HIS A 243 23.50 20.54 16.75
CA HIS A 243 23.43 19.98 18.11
C HIS A 243 24.58 20.45 19.01
N GLY A 244 24.30 20.88 20.25
CA GLY A 244 25.31 21.39 21.18
C GLY A 244 26.14 20.30 21.88
N THR A 245 27.45 20.46 22.00
CA THR A 245 28.31 19.41 22.61
C THR A 245 28.10 19.23 24.12
N LYS A 246 27.45 20.20 24.79
CA LYS A 246 27.08 20.19 26.22
C LYS A 246 25.56 20.09 26.45
N ASP A 247 24.78 19.65 25.47
CA ASP A 247 23.35 19.39 25.67
C ASP A 247 23.12 18.27 26.69
N LYS A 248 22.38 18.57 27.76
CA LYS A 248 22.02 17.62 28.82
C LYS A 248 20.56 17.14 28.73
N THR A 249 19.78 17.73 27.84
CA THR A 249 18.33 17.51 27.70
C THR A 249 18.03 16.51 26.59
N VAL A 250 18.71 16.63 25.46
CA VAL A 250 18.66 15.65 24.37
C VAL A 250 20.06 15.10 24.22
N ASP A 251 20.20 13.78 24.28
CA ASP A 251 21.51 13.17 24.10
C ASP A 251 21.99 13.35 22.66
N ARG A 252 23.30 13.51 22.47
CA ARG A 252 23.90 13.74 21.14
C ARG A 252 23.79 12.51 20.25
N ASP A 253 23.58 11.33 20.83
CA ASP A 253 23.47 10.09 20.06
C ASP A 253 22.18 10.10 19.23
N GLN A 254 21.14 10.82 19.64
CA GLN A 254 19.95 11.09 18.81
C GLN A 254 20.29 11.76 17.47
N SER A 255 21.11 12.82 17.47
CA SER A 255 21.48 13.51 16.23
C SER A 255 22.49 12.72 15.41
N LYS A 256 23.38 11.95 16.05
CA LYS A 256 24.28 11.03 15.35
C LYS A 256 23.53 9.87 14.70
N GLU A 257 22.56 9.29 15.40
CA GLU A 257 21.68 8.24 14.90
C GLU A 257 20.88 8.74 13.71
N LEU A 258 20.28 9.92 13.82
CA LEU A 258 19.58 10.57 12.72
C LEU A 258 20.50 10.78 11.51
N TYR A 259 21.68 11.36 11.73
CA TYR A 259 22.64 11.61 10.67
C TYR A 259 23.07 10.32 9.97
N ALA A 260 23.40 9.27 10.74
CA ALA A 260 23.74 7.96 10.18
C ALA A 260 22.58 7.36 9.38
N ALA A 261 21.34 7.48 9.86
CA ALA A 261 20.17 7.00 9.14
C ALA A 261 19.96 7.74 7.80
N LEU A 262 20.13 9.07 7.78
CA LEU A 262 20.05 9.87 6.55
C LEU A 262 21.16 9.50 5.55
N GLN A 263 22.40 9.37 6.03
CA GLN A 263 23.53 8.95 5.19
C GLN A 263 23.30 7.55 4.59
N ASN A 264 22.81 6.61 5.39
CA ASN A 264 22.49 5.26 4.93
C ASN A 264 21.37 5.23 3.89
N ALA A 265 20.41 6.16 3.96
CA ALA A 265 19.34 6.32 2.99
C ALA A 265 19.74 7.13 1.73
N GLY A 266 20.99 7.61 1.66
CA GLY A 266 21.47 8.47 0.56
C GLY A 266 20.88 9.87 0.57
N VAL A 267 20.35 10.33 1.70
CA VAL A 267 19.76 11.66 1.86
C VAL A 267 20.84 12.68 2.16
N GLU A 268 20.86 13.76 1.39
CA GLU A 268 21.78 14.87 1.63
C GLU A 268 21.57 15.43 3.04
N SER A 269 22.61 15.37 3.86
CA SER A 269 22.51 15.81 5.23
C SER A 269 23.85 16.30 5.75
N GLU A 270 23.78 17.23 6.71
CA GLU A 270 24.95 17.77 7.40
C GLU A 270 24.68 17.75 8.91
N LEU A 271 25.66 17.30 9.69
CA LEU A 271 25.62 17.34 11.16
C LEU A 271 26.70 18.30 11.67
N LYS A 272 26.29 19.42 12.27
CA LYS A 272 27.17 20.37 12.95
C LYS A 272 27.03 20.25 14.47
N MET A 273 28.12 19.83 15.10
CA MET A 273 28.26 19.83 16.55
C MET A 273 28.77 21.21 17.00
N ILE A 274 27.98 21.92 17.80
CA ILE A 274 28.30 23.27 18.26
C ILE A 274 29.04 23.18 19.59
N GLU A 275 30.34 23.45 19.55
CA GLU A 275 31.23 23.30 20.70
C GLU A 275 30.80 24.22 21.86
N GLY A 276 30.74 23.68 23.07
CA GLY A 276 30.36 24.43 24.28
C GLY A 276 28.86 24.70 24.43
N ALA A 277 28.05 24.57 23.38
CA ALA A 277 26.62 24.88 23.44
C ALA A 277 25.81 23.87 24.27
N GLY A 278 24.92 24.39 25.11
CA GLY A 278 23.95 23.61 25.90
C GLY A 278 22.66 23.30 25.14
N HIS A 279 21.53 23.19 25.84
CA HIS A 279 20.20 23.05 25.23
C HIS A 279 19.52 24.42 25.06
N ALA A 280 18.65 24.54 24.04
CA ALA A 280 17.75 25.69 23.85
C ALA A 280 18.45 27.05 23.64
N TRP A 281 19.34 27.15 22.65
CA TRP A 281 20.04 28.36 22.26
C TRP A 281 19.45 29.03 20.99
N PRO A 282 19.61 30.37 20.82
CA PRO A 282 19.22 31.08 19.60
C PRO A 282 20.19 30.83 18.44
N LEU A 283 19.79 31.11 17.19
CA LEU A 283 20.68 31.00 16.01
C LEU A 283 21.97 31.84 16.10
N LYS A 284 22.00 32.85 16.99
CA LYS A 284 23.16 33.68 17.26
C LYS A 284 23.25 33.98 18.76
N ASN A 285 24.44 33.84 19.33
CA ASN A 285 24.83 34.39 20.63
C ASN A 285 26.26 34.96 20.56
N ASP A 286 26.88 35.22 21.70
CA ASP A 286 28.24 35.77 21.77
C ASP A 286 29.33 34.76 21.35
N ASP A 287 29.04 33.46 21.41
CA ASP A 287 30.00 32.39 21.13
C ASP A 287 29.95 31.91 19.67
N PHE A 288 28.80 32.02 18.99
CA PHE A 288 28.60 31.58 17.61
C PHE A 288 27.46 32.31 16.88
N ASP A 289 27.52 32.30 15.55
CA ASP A 289 26.47 32.85 14.67
C ASP A 289 26.17 31.89 13.50
N LEU A 290 25.07 31.14 13.61
CA LEU A 290 24.66 30.10 12.66
C LEU A 290 23.63 30.60 11.65
N ARG A 291 23.32 31.91 11.64
CA ARG A 291 22.35 32.48 10.71
C ARG A 291 22.78 32.28 9.26
N SER A 292 24.07 32.46 8.99
CA SER A 292 24.63 32.29 7.65
C SER A 292 24.58 30.84 7.18
N ASP A 293 24.83 29.88 8.08
CA ASP A 293 24.75 28.45 7.77
C ASP A 293 23.33 28.02 7.40
N VAL A 294 22.34 28.46 8.18
CA VAL A 294 20.91 28.16 7.92
C VAL A 294 20.45 28.78 6.61
N VAL A 295 20.81 30.04 6.35
CA VAL A 295 20.46 30.71 5.09
C VAL A 295 21.14 30.03 3.90
N ALA A 296 22.43 29.70 4.00
CA ALA A 296 23.15 29.01 2.93
C ALA A 296 22.55 27.65 2.60
N PHE A 297 22.14 26.90 3.62
CA PHE A 297 21.45 25.63 3.46
C PHE A 297 20.12 25.80 2.72
N PHE A 298 19.26 26.72 3.15
CA PHE A 298 18.00 26.96 2.44
C PHE A 298 18.22 27.53 1.03
N ASP A 299 19.19 28.41 0.83
CA ASP A 299 19.50 28.96 -0.50
C ASP A 299 19.89 27.85 -1.48
N LYS A 300 20.70 26.91 -1.02
CA LYS A 300 21.11 25.73 -1.81
C LYS A 300 19.92 24.89 -2.26
N HIS A 301 18.92 24.71 -1.39
CA HIS A 301 17.84 23.73 -1.61
C HIS A 301 16.52 24.32 -2.10
N LEU A 302 16.25 25.61 -1.86
CA LEU A 302 14.98 26.25 -2.15
C LEU A 302 15.05 27.32 -3.26
N LYS A 303 16.23 27.89 -3.56
CA LYS A 303 16.37 28.94 -4.60
C LYS A 303 16.95 28.44 -5.93
N THR A 304 17.52 27.24 -5.96
CA THR A 304 18.19 26.68 -7.14
C THR A 304 17.24 26.05 -8.15
N GLN A 305 15.93 26.01 -7.89
CA GLN A 305 14.92 25.37 -8.76
C GLN A 305 14.16 26.33 -9.72
N ALA A 306 14.55 27.60 -9.83
CA ALA A 306 13.87 28.56 -10.71
C ALA A 306 14.13 28.26 -12.20
N THR A 307 13.17 27.65 -12.89
CA THR A 307 13.23 27.45 -14.35
C THR A 307 12.65 28.68 -15.09
N PRO A 308 13.39 29.33 -16.03
CA PRO A 308 12.86 30.43 -16.82
C PRO A 308 11.93 29.94 -17.95
N ARG A 309 10.78 30.59 -18.13
CA ARG A 309 9.90 30.43 -19.30
C ARG A 309 10.60 30.94 -20.58
N THR A 310 10.85 30.08 -21.59
CA THR A 310 10.77 30.50 -23.01
C THR A 310 10.54 29.35 -24.01
N SER A 311 9.71 29.70 -25.02
CA SER A 311 9.56 29.14 -26.38
C SER A 311 8.90 27.77 -26.58
N ARG A 312 7.56 27.82 -26.68
CA ARG A 312 6.73 26.87 -27.42
C ARG A 312 7.02 26.98 -28.92
N ASN A 313 7.39 25.88 -29.58
CA ASN A 313 6.72 25.38 -30.80
C ASN A 313 7.52 24.24 -31.45
N ARG A 314 7.04 22.99 -31.25
CA ARG A 314 6.88 21.92 -32.27
C ARG A 314 6.40 20.58 -31.68
N ALA A 315 6.31 20.44 -30.36
CA ALA A 315 5.73 19.28 -29.69
C ALA A 315 4.30 19.57 -29.18
N SER A 316 3.39 19.96 -30.07
CA SER A 316 1.98 20.18 -29.71
C SER A 316 1.14 18.93 -29.97
N LYS A 317 1.25 17.98 -29.03
CA LYS A 317 0.13 17.12 -28.57
C LYS A 317 0.30 16.61 -27.13
N LEU A 318 1.34 17.04 -26.40
CA LEU A 318 1.58 16.71 -24.99
C LEU A 318 0.99 17.72 -24.00
N ALA A 319 0.18 18.68 -24.45
CA ALA A 319 -0.47 19.68 -23.59
C ALA A 319 -1.71 19.14 -22.86
N GLN A 320 -1.60 17.89 -22.36
CA GLN A 320 -2.54 17.22 -21.47
C GLN A 320 -1.82 16.15 -20.61
N GLY A 321 -0.52 16.30 -20.36
CA GLY A 321 0.36 15.18 -19.99
C GLY A 321 1.26 15.38 -18.78
N ASP A 322 0.75 15.04 -17.59
CA ASP A 322 1.59 14.56 -16.46
C ASP A 322 1.13 13.20 -15.92
N ARG A 323 -0.09 12.74 -16.25
CA ARG A 323 -0.65 11.48 -15.72
C ARG A 323 -0.64 10.38 -16.81
N PRO A 324 -0.04 9.20 -16.53
CA PRO A 324 -0.02 8.10 -17.47
C PRO A 324 -1.39 7.42 -17.58
N ASN A 325 -1.67 6.79 -18.72
CA ASN A 325 -2.76 5.83 -18.85
C ASN A 325 -2.46 4.56 -18.04
N VAL A 326 -3.48 3.74 -17.81
CA VAL A 326 -3.34 2.43 -17.16
C VAL A 326 -3.97 1.34 -18.02
N LEU A 327 -3.19 0.31 -18.35
CA LEU A 327 -3.65 -0.98 -18.87
C LEU A 327 -3.56 -2.02 -17.75
N PHE A 328 -4.73 -2.39 -17.22
CA PHE A 328 -4.90 -3.28 -16.08
C PHE A 328 -5.35 -4.67 -16.55
N ILE A 329 -4.40 -5.61 -16.65
CA ILE A 329 -4.62 -6.96 -17.19
C ILE A 329 -4.78 -7.95 -16.04
N ALA A 330 -5.97 -8.56 -15.93
CA ALA A 330 -6.25 -9.62 -14.97
C ALA A 330 -6.39 -10.97 -15.70
N VAL A 331 -5.79 -12.03 -15.17
CA VAL A 331 -5.94 -13.40 -15.68
C VAL A 331 -6.52 -14.29 -14.58
N ASP A 332 -7.48 -15.15 -14.92
CA ASP A 332 -8.21 -15.95 -13.94
C ASP A 332 -7.60 -17.34 -13.74
N ASP A 333 -7.33 -17.75 -12.49
CA ASP A 333 -6.69 -19.03 -12.13
C ASP A 333 -5.27 -19.23 -12.72
N LEU A 334 -4.56 -18.16 -13.09
CA LEU A 334 -3.18 -18.26 -13.58
C LEU A 334 -2.22 -18.43 -12.39
N ASN A 335 -1.60 -19.60 -12.27
CA ASN A 335 -0.55 -19.88 -11.28
C ASN A 335 0.81 -19.36 -11.78
N ASP A 336 1.89 -19.75 -11.12
CA ASP A 336 3.27 -19.33 -11.40
C ASP A 336 3.98 -20.16 -12.50
N TRP A 337 3.26 -20.98 -13.28
CA TRP A 337 3.89 -21.89 -14.23
C TRP A 337 4.50 -21.24 -15.48
N GLN A 338 4.50 -19.91 -15.61
CA GLN A 338 5.00 -19.22 -16.82
C GLN A 338 6.52 -19.38 -17.00
N GLY A 339 6.98 -19.33 -18.25
CA GLY A 339 8.39 -19.53 -18.59
C GLY A 339 9.33 -18.56 -17.87
N ALA A 340 8.96 -17.28 -17.82
CA ALA A 340 9.70 -16.27 -17.08
C ALA A 340 9.77 -16.48 -15.56
N LEU A 341 8.89 -17.30 -14.97
CA LEU A 341 8.95 -17.68 -13.55
C LEU A 341 9.72 -18.99 -13.32
N ASN A 342 10.30 -19.57 -14.38
CA ASN A 342 10.90 -20.90 -14.35
C ASN A 342 9.92 -21.98 -13.85
N GLY A 343 8.63 -21.82 -14.17
CA GLY A 343 7.59 -22.74 -13.78
C GLY A 343 7.60 -24.04 -14.60
N HIS A 344 6.45 -24.47 -15.12
CA HIS A 344 6.35 -25.76 -15.80
C HIS A 344 7.25 -25.82 -17.06
N PRO A 345 8.13 -26.83 -17.21
CA PRO A 345 9.20 -26.83 -18.23
C PRO A 345 8.70 -26.88 -19.68
N LEU A 346 7.48 -27.36 -19.91
CA LEU A 346 6.89 -27.47 -21.25
C LEU A 346 6.07 -26.24 -21.65
N VAL A 347 5.74 -25.35 -20.72
CA VAL A 347 4.85 -24.20 -20.95
C VAL A 347 5.35 -23.35 -22.13
N LYS A 348 4.42 -22.80 -22.93
CA LYS A 348 4.74 -21.86 -24.01
C LYS A 348 4.07 -20.52 -23.75
N THR A 349 4.84 -19.54 -23.28
CA THR A 349 4.37 -18.18 -22.95
C THR A 349 5.24 -17.07 -23.56
N PRO A 350 5.54 -17.09 -24.87
CA PRO A 350 6.50 -16.15 -25.47
C PRO A 350 6.08 -14.67 -25.32
N ASN A 351 4.79 -14.36 -25.27
CA ASN A 351 4.32 -12.97 -25.19
C ASN A 351 4.43 -12.40 -23.77
N MET A 352 3.99 -13.15 -22.76
CA MET A 352 4.19 -12.79 -21.36
C MET A 352 5.69 -12.74 -21.04
N ASP A 353 6.49 -13.71 -21.50
CA ASP A 353 7.94 -13.71 -21.29
C ASP A 353 8.62 -12.47 -21.94
N ARG A 354 8.15 -12.04 -23.11
CA ARG A 354 8.60 -10.78 -23.75
C ARG A 354 8.16 -9.57 -22.95
N LEU A 355 6.92 -9.53 -22.47
CA LEU A 355 6.38 -8.42 -21.70
C LEU A 355 7.11 -8.27 -20.36
N PHE A 356 7.33 -9.37 -19.64
CA PHE A 356 7.98 -9.38 -18.34
C PHE A 356 9.44 -8.90 -18.38
N LYS A 357 10.10 -8.98 -19.54
CA LYS A 357 11.44 -8.40 -19.77
C LYS A 357 11.44 -6.88 -19.94
N GLN A 358 10.29 -6.21 -19.86
CA GLN A 358 10.16 -4.77 -20.07
C GLN A 358 9.85 -3.99 -18.78
N GLY A 359 9.83 -4.66 -17.63
CA GLY A 359 9.45 -4.06 -16.36
C GLY A 359 9.86 -4.93 -15.17
N VAL A 360 9.16 -4.78 -14.04
CA VAL A 360 9.46 -5.50 -12.81
C VAL A 360 8.49 -6.68 -12.68
N LEU A 361 9.03 -7.90 -12.70
CA LEU A 361 8.29 -9.14 -12.44
C LEU A 361 8.50 -9.54 -10.97
N PHE A 362 7.43 -9.56 -10.19
CA PHE A 362 7.43 -10.14 -8.85
C PHE A 362 7.16 -11.63 -8.96
N THR A 363 8.09 -12.44 -8.46
CA THR A 363 8.03 -13.90 -8.55
C THR A 363 7.31 -14.52 -7.35
N ASN A 364 7.13 -13.75 -6.28
CA ASN A 364 6.60 -14.19 -5.00
C ASN A 364 5.40 -13.32 -4.57
N ALA A 365 4.41 -13.15 -5.46
CA ALA A 365 3.22 -12.35 -5.20
C ALA A 365 2.05 -13.24 -4.74
N HIS A 366 1.29 -12.82 -3.73
CA HIS A 366 0.20 -13.62 -3.16
C HIS A 366 -1.13 -12.89 -3.09
N CYS A 367 -2.22 -13.62 -3.35
CA CYS A 367 -3.58 -13.15 -3.16
C CYS A 367 -3.97 -13.06 -1.69
N SER A 368 -4.91 -12.16 -1.35
CA SER A 368 -5.45 -12.03 0.02
C SER A 368 -6.43 -13.15 0.38
N GLN A 369 -7.05 -13.79 -0.61
CA GLN A 369 -7.96 -14.93 -0.43
C GLN A 369 -7.87 -15.87 -1.62
N ALA A 370 -7.71 -17.18 -1.40
CA ALA A 370 -7.56 -18.16 -2.47
C ALA A 370 -8.89 -18.53 -3.21
N VAL A 371 -9.68 -17.51 -3.59
CA VAL A 371 -10.90 -17.64 -4.40
C VAL A 371 -11.20 -16.37 -5.18
N CYS A 372 -11.68 -16.53 -6.42
CA CYS A 372 -11.78 -15.42 -7.39
C CYS A 372 -12.49 -14.18 -6.84
N ASN A 373 -13.67 -14.34 -6.26
CA ASN A 373 -14.50 -13.20 -5.90
C ASN A 373 -13.93 -12.40 -4.74
N ALA A 374 -13.53 -13.07 -3.65
CA ALA A 374 -12.93 -12.38 -2.52
C ALA A 374 -11.59 -11.73 -2.90
N SER A 375 -10.75 -12.42 -3.67
CA SER A 375 -9.47 -11.86 -4.12
C SER A 375 -9.64 -10.63 -4.99
N ARG A 376 -10.47 -10.71 -6.04
CA ARG A 376 -10.74 -9.58 -6.95
C ARG A 376 -11.33 -8.39 -6.21
N ASN A 377 -12.29 -8.61 -5.32
CA ASN A 377 -12.84 -7.53 -4.51
C ASN A 377 -11.80 -6.96 -3.53
N SER A 378 -10.88 -7.78 -3.01
CA SER A 378 -9.77 -7.30 -2.17
C SER A 378 -8.83 -6.38 -2.96
N VAL A 379 -8.43 -6.77 -4.17
CA VAL A 379 -7.60 -5.91 -5.05
C VAL A 379 -8.33 -4.62 -5.42
N LEU A 380 -9.59 -4.73 -5.86
CA LEU A 380 -10.35 -3.59 -6.37
C LEU A 380 -10.80 -2.64 -5.26
N SER A 381 -11.02 -3.11 -4.03
CA SER A 381 -11.30 -2.24 -2.89
C SER A 381 -10.03 -1.80 -2.16
N GLY A 382 -8.92 -2.52 -2.30
CA GLY A 382 -7.73 -2.33 -1.47
C GLY A 382 -7.94 -2.73 0.00
N LEU A 383 -8.98 -3.51 0.31
CA LEU A 383 -9.29 -3.99 1.66
C LEU A 383 -9.04 -5.49 1.77
N HIS A 384 -8.41 -5.94 2.85
CA HIS A 384 -8.23 -7.35 3.13
C HIS A 384 -9.58 -8.01 3.47
N PRO A 385 -9.80 -9.30 3.16
CA PRO A 385 -11.00 -10.05 3.60
C PRO A 385 -11.23 -10.01 5.12
N CYS A 386 -10.16 -10.00 5.91
CA CYS A 386 -10.24 -9.86 7.38
C CYS A 386 -10.70 -8.48 7.85
N SER A 387 -10.72 -7.47 6.99
CA SER A 387 -11.21 -6.13 7.32
C SER A 387 -12.60 -5.90 6.74
N SER A 388 -12.84 -6.40 5.53
CA SER A 388 -14.11 -6.26 4.80
C SER A 388 -15.18 -7.29 5.18
N GLY A 389 -14.79 -8.45 5.72
CA GLY A 389 -15.66 -9.60 5.93
C GLY A 389 -16.06 -10.33 4.62
N TRP A 390 -15.42 -10.00 3.49
CA TRP A 390 -15.77 -10.50 2.16
C TRP A 390 -15.01 -11.78 1.79
N TYR A 391 -15.32 -12.89 2.46
CA TYR A 391 -14.57 -14.15 2.29
C TYR A 391 -14.96 -15.02 1.08
N GLY A 392 -16.12 -14.78 0.43
CA GLY A 392 -16.53 -15.60 -0.72
C GLY A 392 -17.99 -15.62 -1.18
N SER A 393 -18.93 -14.83 -0.64
CA SER A 393 -20.35 -14.81 -1.09
C SER A 393 -20.80 -13.47 -1.68
N THR A 394 -21.14 -13.40 -2.97
CA THR A 394 -21.50 -12.12 -3.62
C THR A 394 -22.81 -11.52 -3.12
N LYS A 395 -23.84 -12.32 -2.79
CA LYS A 395 -25.13 -11.78 -2.30
C LYS A 395 -24.96 -10.99 -1.01
N ILE A 396 -24.22 -11.57 -0.07
CA ILE A 396 -23.94 -10.98 1.23
C ILE A 396 -23.04 -9.76 1.07
N MET A 397 -21.96 -9.88 0.28
CA MET A 397 -21.08 -8.76 -0.04
C MET A 397 -21.88 -7.55 -0.58
N ARG A 398 -22.76 -7.78 -1.56
CA ARG A 398 -23.63 -6.75 -2.15
C ARG A 398 -24.48 -6.04 -1.10
N ALA A 399 -25.14 -6.82 -0.23
CA ALA A 399 -25.97 -6.26 0.82
C ALA A 399 -25.16 -5.42 1.81
N SER A 400 -23.91 -5.80 2.08
CA SER A 400 -23.01 -5.11 3.01
C SER A 400 -22.17 -3.98 2.38
N TYR A 401 -22.33 -3.69 1.08
CA TYR A 401 -21.42 -2.79 0.36
C TYR A 401 -21.25 -1.43 1.06
N LYS A 402 -22.37 -0.79 1.44
CA LYS A 402 -22.35 0.53 2.07
C LYS A 402 -21.63 0.51 3.42
N ASP A 403 -21.83 -0.54 4.22
CA ASP A 403 -21.25 -0.64 5.56
C ASP A 403 -19.74 -0.87 5.52
N VAL A 404 -19.29 -1.67 4.54
CA VAL A 404 -17.87 -2.00 4.34
C VAL A 404 -17.13 -0.85 3.69
N MET A 405 -17.67 -0.33 2.58
CA MET A 405 -17.00 0.71 1.80
C MET A 405 -17.12 2.08 2.47
N ARG A 406 -18.23 2.43 3.11
CA ARG A 406 -18.47 3.76 3.69
C ARG A 406 -18.15 4.84 2.65
N ASP A 407 -17.17 5.71 2.94
CA ASP A 407 -16.70 6.77 2.04
C ASP A 407 -15.54 6.33 1.10
N HIS A 408 -15.14 5.06 1.18
CA HIS A 408 -14.14 4.46 0.29
C HIS A 408 -14.76 4.04 -1.05
N THR A 409 -13.95 3.96 -2.09
CA THR A 409 -14.41 3.59 -3.43
C THR A 409 -13.59 2.44 -4.01
N MET A 410 -14.23 1.69 -4.90
CA MET A 410 -13.55 0.69 -5.71
C MET A 410 -12.61 1.39 -6.70
N MET A 411 -11.47 0.78 -7.00
CA MET A 411 -10.43 1.29 -7.89
C MET A 411 -10.97 1.84 -9.22
N PRO A 412 -11.86 1.15 -9.96
CA PRO A 412 -12.41 1.73 -11.19
C PRO A 412 -13.17 3.04 -10.95
N GLN A 413 -13.97 3.10 -9.88
CA GLN A 413 -14.68 4.31 -9.51
C GLN A 413 -13.69 5.42 -9.12
N PHE A 414 -12.66 5.11 -8.33
CA PHE A 414 -11.65 6.09 -7.92
C PHE A 414 -10.92 6.71 -9.11
N PHE A 415 -10.49 5.89 -10.08
CA PHE A 415 -9.85 6.41 -11.29
C PHE A 415 -10.79 7.29 -12.10
N ARG A 416 -12.06 6.88 -12.24
CA ARG A 416 -13.09 7.68 -12.92
C ARG A 416 -13.32 9.02 -12.24
N ASP A 417 -13.53 9.01 -10.93
CA ASP A 417 -13.74 10.20 -10.10
C ASP A 417 -12.49 11.10 -10.11
N SER A 418 -11.30 10.53 -10.36
CA SER A 418 -10.02 11.24 -10.54
C SER A 418 -9.76 11.78 -11.96
N GLY A 419 -10.77 11.74 -12.83
CA GLY A 419 -10.72 12.32 -14.18
C GLY A 419 -10.21 11.39 -15.28
N TYR A 420 -10.07 10.09 -15.02
CA TYR A 420 -9.77 9.12 -16.06
C TYR A 420 -11.02 8.72 -16.83
N HIS A 421 -10.85 8.39 -18.11
CA HIS A 421 -11.84 7.64 -18.85
C HIS A 421 -11.72 6.15 -18.51
N THR A 422 -12.72 5.56 -17.86
CA THR A 422 -12.64 4.19 -17.38
C THR A 422 -13.36 3.22 -18.30
N MET A 423 -12.69 2.12 -18.64
CA MET A 423 -13.23 1.14 -19.58
C MET A 423 -12.87 -0.30 -19.19
N THR A 424 -13.73 -1.26 -19.51
CA THR A 424 -13.47 -2.66 -19.16
C THR A 424 -13.99 -3.69 -20.16
N ALA A 425 -13.26 -4.81 -20.26
CA ALA A 425 -13.70 -6.03 -20.91
C ALA A 425 -13.43 -7.27 -20.05
N GLY A 426 -14.34 -8.25 -20.12
CA GLY A 426 -14.13 -9.57 -19.52
C GLY A 426 -14.36 -9.63 -18.02
N LYS A 427 -13.57 -10.46 -17.33
CA LYS A 427 -13.70 -10.77 -15.90
C LYS A 427 -12.71 -9.92 -15.09
N ILE A 428 -13.14 -8.73 -14.66
CA ILE A 428 -12.41 -7.90 -13.69
C ILE A 428 -12.90 -8.19 -12.27
N TYR A 429 -14.21 -8.02 -12.07
CA TYR A 429 -14.94 -8.58 -10.94
C TYR A 429 -15.30 -10.03 -11.23
N HIS A 430 -15.74 -10.78 -10.21
CA HIS A 430 -16.12 -12.18 -10.43
C HIS A 430 -17.26 -12.31 -11.44
N GLN A 431 -18.23 -11.38 -11.43
CA GLN A 431 -19.35 -11.36 -12.36
C GLN A 431 -19.10 -10.64 -13.69
N GLY A 432 -17.87 -10.21 -13.99
CA GLY A 432 -17.53 -9.50 -15.23
C GLY A 432 -17.09 -8.07 -14.93
N ALA A 433 -17.84 -7.09 -15.44
CA ALA A 433 -17.58 -5.67 -15.19
C ALA A 433 -17.91 -5.20 -13.76
N SER A 434 -18.79 -5.89 -13.03
CA SER A 434 -19.14 -5.52 -11.65
C SER A 434 -19.71 -6.71 -10.87
N ASP A 435 -19.33 -6.83 -9.60
CA ASP A 435 -20.04 -7.67 -8.62
C ASP A 435 -21.22 -6.94 -7.95
N PHE A 436 -21.37 -5.64 -8.19
CA PHE A 436 -22.40 -4.75 -7.62
C PHE A 436 -23.18 -4.08 -8.77
N PRO A 437 -24.23 -4.73 -9.30
CA PRO A 437 -24.92 -4.28 -10.50
C PRO A 437 -25.38 -2.82 -10.45
N ASP A 438 -25.90 -2.38 -9.29
CA ASP A 438 -26.40 -1.01 -9.07
C ASP A 438 -25.31 0.07 -9.08
N LEU A 439 -24.04 -0.33 -9.09
CA LEU A 439 -22.89 0.58 -9.11
C LEU A 439 -22.17 0.58 -10.46
N THR A 440 -22.57 -0.27 -11.41
CA THR A 440 -21.83 -0.49 -12.67
C THR A 440 -21.57 0.81 -13.43
N ASP A 441 -22.58 1.68 -13.56
CA ASP A 441 -22.48 2.97 -14.25
C ASP A 441 -21.60 4.00 -13.52
N ARG A 442 -21.23 3.71 -12.26
CA ARG A 442 -20.27 4.51 -11.48
C ARG A 442 -18.83 4.03 -11.68
N LEU A 443 -18.64 2.78 -12.09
CA LEU A 443 -17.32 2.17 -12.25
C LEU A 443 -16.71 2.47 -13.62
N TRP A 444 -17.53 2.46 -14.68
CA TRP A 444 -17.06 2.41 -16.07
C TRP A 444 -17.82 3.40 -16.95
N ASP A 445 -17.09 4.09 -17.82
CA ASP A 445 -17.67 4.86 -18.92
C ASP A 445 -17.93 3.97 -20.15
N GLU A 446 -17.09 2.96 -20.40
CA GLU A 446 -17.26 2.00 -21.50
C GLU A 446 -17.12 0.54 -21.01
N ILE A 447 -18.05 -0.33 -21.43
CA ILE A 447 -18.04 -1.75 -21.10
C ILE A 447 -18.16 -2.55 -22.40
N ALA A 448 -17.24 -3.49 -22.62
CA ALA A 448 -17.30 -4.39 -23.76
C ALA A 448 -18.58 -5.25 -23.74
N PRO A 449 -19.13 -5.62 -24.92
CA PRO A 449 -20.28 -6.50 -24.98
C PRO A 449 -20.08 -7.82 -24.22
N GLY A 450 -21.12 -8.25 -23.51
CA GLY A 450 -21.10 -9.52 -22.79
C GLY A 450 -21.03 -10.74 -23.71
N TYR A 451 -20.49 -11.85 -23.19
CA TYR A 451 -20.36 -13.10 -23.94
C TYR A 451 -21.68 -13.87 -24.02
N ARG A 452 -22.12 -14.21 -25.24
CA ARG A 452 -23.36 -14.94 -25.49
C ARG A 452 -23.05 -16.35 -25.99
N ILE A 453 -23.56 -17.35 -25.28
CA ILE A 453 -23.40 -18.75 -25.64
C ILE A 453 -24.71 -19.28 -26.27
N PRO A 454 -24.66 -19.84 -27.49
CA PRO A 454 -25.77 -20.57 -28.09
C PRO A 454 -26.25 -21.73 -27.20
N ARG A 455 -27.58 -21.96 -27.18
CA ARG A 455 -28.20 -22.98 -26.32
C ARG A 455 -27.57 -24.38 -26.45
N HIS A 456 -27.28 -24.82 -27.66
CA HIS A 456 -26.71 -26.14 -27.91
C HIS A 456 -25.29 -26.32 -27.30
N LEU A 457 -24.52 -25.23 -27.11
CA LEU A 457 -23.22 -25.29 -26.43
C LEU A 457 -23.38 -25.30 -24.90
N LEU A 458 -24.49 -24.76 -24.36
CA LEU A 458 -24.77 -24.80 -22.93
C LEU A 458 -25.05 -26.24 -22.44
N GLU A 459 -25.62 -27.08 -23.29
CA GLU A 459 -25.93 -28.48 -22.97
C GLU A 459 -24.68 -29.29 -22.61
N ARG A 460 -23.51 -28.95 -23.20
CA ARG A 460 -22.22 -29.61 -22.94
C ARG A 460 -21.69 -29.39 -21.51
N GLY A 461 -22.16 -28.33 -20.84
CA GLY A 461 -21.73 -28.00 -19.49
C GLY A 461 -22.52 -28.68 -18.39
N ASP A 462 -23.50 -29.52 -18.72
CA ASP A 462 -24.24 -30.35 -17.75
C ASP A 462 -24.76 -29.53 -16.54
N GLY A 463 -25.46 -28.43 -16.84
CA GLY A 463 -26.04 -27.54 -15.82
C GLY A 463 -25.05 -26.54 -15.20
N TYR A 464 -23.80 -26.47 -15.66
CA TYR A 464 -22.84 -25.49 -15.16
C TYR A 464 -23.31 -24.03 -15.41
N GLY A 465 -23.50 -23.28 -14.32
CA GLY A 465 -24.09 -21.93 -14.37
C GLY A 465 -23.16 -20.81 -14.86
N GLY A 466 -21.86 -21.05 -14.91
CA GLY A 466 -20.86 -20.04 -15.25
C GLY A 466 -20.70 -19.83 -16.76
N ARG A 467 -21.66 -19.13 -17.39
CA ARG A 467 -21.72 -18.93 -18.86
C ARG A 467 -20.45 -18.36 -19.50
N LYS A 468 -19.70 -17.51 -18.78
CA LYS A 468 -18.43 -16.92 -19.26
C LYS A 468 -17.28 -17.91 -19.42
N PHE A 469 -17.34 -19.07 -18.77
CA PHE A 469 -16.30 -20.09 -18.81
C PHE A 469 -16.52 -21.12 -19.94
N TYR A 470 -17.61 -21.02 -20.68
CA TYR A 470 -17.91 -21.86 -21.84
C TYR A 470 -17.03 -21.51 -23.05
N PRO A 471 -16.92 -22.41 -24.03
CA PRO A 471 -17.59 -23.71 -24.13
C PRO A 471 -16.92 -24.82 -23.31
N PHE A 472 -17.67 -25.90 -23.07
CA PHE A 472 -17.17 -27.17 -22.55
C PHE A 472 -16.68 -28.06 -23.70
N PRO A 473 -15.91 -29.13 -23.43
CA PRO A 473 -15.49 -30.08 -24.46
C PRO A 473 -16.66 -30.59 -25.31
N LYS A 474 -16.43 -30.95 -26.58
CA LYS A 474 -17.47 -31.37 -27.55
C LYS A 474 -18.40 -32.44 -27.00
N ASN A 475 -17.82 -33.42 -26.30
CA ASN A 475 -18.55 -34.53 -25.68
C ASN A 475 -18.99 -34.24 -24.23
N GLY A 476 -18.88 -33.01 -23.75
CA GLY A 476 -19.11 -32.65 -22.34
C GLY A 476 -18.04 -33.18 -21.39
N SER A 477 -18.24 -32.92 -20.09
CA SER A 477 -17.27 -33.25 -19.04
C SER A 477 -16.95 -34.75 -18.96
N GLN A 478 -15.66 -35.09 -19.03
CA GLN A 478 -15.14 -36.44 -18.81
C GLN A 478 -15.58 -36.97 -17.43
N MET A 479 -15.55 -36.11 -16.42
CA MET A 479 -15.89 -36.51 -15.05
C MET A 479 -17.37 -36.85 -14.89
N SER A 480 -18.28 -35.96 -15.31
CA SER A 480 -19.72 -36.25 -15.27
C SER A 480 -20.07 -37.50 -16.06
N ARG A 481 -19.50 -37.65 -17.26
CA ARG A 481 -19.82 -38.78 -18.15
C ARG A 481 -19.37 -40.13 -17.62
N GLN A 482 -18.20 -40.19 -16.99
CA GLN A 482 -17.60 -41.47 -16.58
C GLN A 482 -17.96 -41.85 -15.15
N LEU A 483 -18.17 -40.87 -14.25
CA LEU A 483 -18.44 -41.14 -12.83
C LEU A 483 -19.90 -40.94 -12.43
N GLY A 484 -20.73 -40.32 -13.29
CA GLY A 484 -22.17 -40.16 -13.09
C GLY A 484 -22.56 -38.96 -12.21
N GLU A 485 -23.85 -38.91 -11.85
CA GLU A 485 -24.50 -37.76 -11.18
C GLU A 485 -23.88 -37.38 -9.83
N ASP A 486 -23.32 -38.34 -9.09
CA ASP A 486 -22.64 -38.08 -7.80
C ASP A 486 -21.42 -37.15 -7.92
N TYR A 487 -20.89 -36.94 -9.13
CA TYR A 487 -19.73 -36.10 -9.41
C TYR A 487 -20.06 -34.87 -10.27
N LYS A 488 -21.35 -34.53 -10.41
CA LYS A 488 -21.82 -33.40 -11.23
C LYS A 488 -21.24 -32.04 -10.83
N ASP A 489 -20.99 -31.83 -9.53
CA ASP A 489 -20.32 -30.62 -9.01
C ASP A 489 -18.86 -30.48 -9.50
N GLY A 490 -18.30 -31.56 -10.03
CA GLY A 490 -16.98 -31.64 -10.63
C GLY A 490 -16.95 -31.39 -12.12
N ASN A 491 -18.09 -31.19 -12.78
CA ASN A 491 -18.23 -31.12 -14.24
C ASN A 491 -17.21 -30.17 -14.91
N SER A 492 -16.89 -29.04 -14.29
CA SER A 492 -15.89 -28.08 -14.79
C SER A 492 -14.46 -28.60 -14.80
N LEU A 493 -14.07 -29.57 -13.96
CA LEU A 493 -12.71 -30.12 -13.93
C LEU A 493 -12.54 -31.16 -15.04
N CYS A 494 -12.48 -30.62 -16.26
CA CYS A 494 -12.34 -31.34 -17.50
C CYS A 494 -11.44 -30.55 -18.45
N TYR A 495 -11.00 -31.19 -19.53
CA TYR A 495 -10.17 -30.59 -20.56
C TYR A 495 -10.70 -30.90 -21.96
N GLY A 496 -10.30 -30.12 -22.96
CA GLY A 496 -10.54 -30.49 -24.35
C GLY A 496 -10.18 -29.42 -25.38
N ALA A 497 -9.58 -29.86 -26.48
CA ALA A 497 -9.39 -29.06 -27.68
C ALA A 497 -10.76 -28.71 -28.30
N LEU A 498 -10.85 -27.49 -28.83
CA LEU A 498 -12.04 -27.00 -29.50
C LEU A 498 -11.70 -26.63 -30.94
N ASP A 499 -12.39 -27.24 -31.89
CA ASP A 499 -12.42 -26.74 -33.26
C ASP A 499 -13.18 -25.41 -33.31
N ARG A 500 -12.90 -24.58 -34.31
CA ARG A 500 -13.54 -23.26 -34.44
C ARG A 500 -15.07 -23.36 -34.51
N GLU A 501 -15.61 -24.41 -35.10
CA GLU A 501 -17.06 -24.69 -35.12
C GLU A 501 -17.66 -24.99 -33.75
N ASP A 502 -16.85 -25.45 -32.78
CA ASP A 502 -17.27 -25.78 -31.42
C ASP A 502 -17.23 -24.56 -30.48
N MET A 503 -16.96 -23.37 -31.03
CA MET A 503 -16.93 -22.09 -30.32
C MET A 503 -18.06 -21.15 -30.81
N PRO A 504 -18.63 -20.31 -29.93
CA PRO A 504 -19.60 -19.29 -30.33
C PRO A 504 -19.04 -18.35 -31.42
N GLY A 505 -19.58 -18.45 -32.64
CA GLY A 505 -19.14 -17.61 -33.76
C GLY A 505 -17.67 -17.79 -34.15
N GLY A 506 -17.07 -18.95 -33.85
CA GLY A 506 -15.68 -19.24 -34.20
C GLY A 506 -14.63 -18.75 -33.20
N LYS A 507 -15.04 -18.12 -32.09
CA LYS A 507 -14.13 -17.45 -31.15
C LYS A 507 -14.41 -17.81 -29.70
N MET A 508 -13.34 -17.88 -28.92
CA MET A 508 -13.39 -17.92 -27.46
C MET A 508 -13.65 -16.52 -26.87
N TYR A 509 -14.11 -16.46 -25.62
CA TYR A 509 -14.36 -15.17 -24.98
C TYR A 509 -13.10 -14.30 -24.89
N ASP A 510 -11.95 -14.90 -24.56
CA ASP A 510 -10.67 -14.20 -24.46
C ASP A 510 -10.24 -13.53 -25.78
N GLU A 511 -10.58 -14.13 -26.92
CA GLU A 511 -10.34 -13.51 -28.24
C GLU A 511 -11.21 -12.27 -28.44
N LEU A 512 -12.49 -12.32 -28.04
CA LEU A 512 -13.40 -11.17 -28.10
C LEU A 512 -12.98 -10.04 -27.16
N ILE A 513 -12.46 -10.39 -25.98
CA ILE A 513 -11.90 -9.45 -25.00
C ILE A 513 -10.68 -8.74 -25.60
N ALA A 514 -9.73 -9.49 -26.16
CA ALA A 514 -8.56 -8.92 -26.82
C ALA A 514 -8.93 -8.04 -28.02
N GLU A 515 -9.85 -8.49 -28.87
CA GLU A 515 -10.32 -7.72 -30.03
C GLU A 515 -10.94 -6.38 -29.64
N TRP A 516 -11.75 -6.37 -28.58
CA TRP A 516 -12.30 -5.12 -28.06
C TRP A 516 -11.21 -4.20 -27.52
N ALA A 517 -10.25 -4.71 -26.73
CA ALA A 517 -9.17 -3.89 -26.19
C ALA A 517 -8.29 -3.30 -27.30
N VAL A 518 -7.94 -4.10 -28.31
CA VAL A 518 -7.22 -3.66 -29.52
C VAL A 518 -8.00 -2.59 -30.28
N GLY A 519 -9.33 -2.74 -30.38
CA GLY A 519 -10.20 -1.73 -30.99
C GLY A 519 -10.23 -0.42 -30.21
N SER A 520 -10.30 -0.49 -28.87
CA SER A 520 -10.30 0.67 -27.99
C SER A 520 -8.97 1.44 -28.03
N LEU A 521 -7.83 0.74 -28.08
CA LEU A 521 -6.50 1.38 -28.22
C LEU A 521 -6.29 2.15 -29.53
N LYS A 522 -7.17 1.97 -30.53
CA LYS A 522 -7.14 2.73 -31.79
C LYS A 522 -8.00 4.00 -31.77
N LYS A 523 -8.77 4.21 -30.71
CA LYS A 523 -9.59 5.42 -30.55
C LYS A 523 -8.74 6.55 -29.98
N ASP A 524 -9.13 7.79 -30.27
CA ASP A 524 -8.58 8.98 -29.63
C ASP A 524 -9.32 9.26 -28.31
N TYR A 525 -8.57 9.52 -27.25
CA TYR A 525 -9.08 9.91 -25.94
C TYR A 525 -8.53 11.28 -25.54
N GLU A 526 -9.42 12.17 -25.11
CA GLU A 526 -9.02 13.45 -24.51
C GLU A 526 -8.59 13.27 -23.05
N LYS A 527 -9.11 12.30 -22.31
CA LYS A 527 -8.68 12.07 -20.91
C LYS A 527 -7.65 10.94 -20.86
N PRO A 528 -6.75 10.88 -19.85
CA PRO A 528 -6.02 9.65 -19.60
C PRO A 528 -7.04 8.52 -19.34
N PHE A 529 -6.73 7.30 -19.75
CA PHE A 529 -7.64 6.17 -19.59
C PHE A 529 -7.17 5.15 -18.55
N PHE A 530 -8.13 4.47 -17.93
CA PHE A 530 -7.91 3.26 -17.14
C PHE A 530 -8.68 2.12 -17.83
N MET A 531 -7.96 1.24 -18.51
CA MET A 531 -8.49 0.13 -19.29
C MET A 531 -8.24 -1.19 -18.56
N ALA A 532 -9.31 -1.82 -18.09
CA ALA A 532 -9.26 -3.08 -17.37
C ALA A 532 -9.67 -4.26 -18.25
N VAL A 533 -8.72 -5.14 -18.56
CA VAL A 533 -8.88 -6.31 -19.45
C VAL A 533 -8.76 -7.59 -18.63
N GLY A 534 -9.88 -8.31 -18.46
CA GLY A 534 -9.95 -9.49 -17.62
C GLY A 534 -10.13 -10.78 -18.41
N PHE A 535 -9.05 -11.52 -18.63
CA PHE A 535 -9.07 -12.82 -19.29
C PHE A 535 -9.58 -13.93 -18.36
N VAL A 536 -10.24 -14.93 -18.94
CA VAL A 536 -10.96 -16.02 -18.26
C VAL A 536 -10.15 -17.30 -18.22
N ARG A 537 -9.37 -17.62 -19.25
CA ARG A 537 -8.45 -18.76 -19.19
C ARG A 537 -7.20 -18.38 -18.35
N PRO A 538 -6.62 -19.33 -17.60
CA PRO A 538 -6.84 -20.79 -17.64
C PRO A 538 -7.90 -21.35 -16.68
N HIS A 539 -8.84 -20.56 -16.14
CA HIS A 539 -9.93 -21.11 -15.32
C HIS A 539 -10.68 -22.27 -16.01
N VAL A 540 -10.99 -23.31 -15.24
CA VAL A 540 -11.77 -24.49 -15.66
C VAL A 540 -13.10 -24.13 -16.37
N PRO A 541 -13.57 -24.89 -17.36
CA PRO A 541 -12.94 -26.07 -17.95
C PRO A 541 -11.70 -25.72 -18.77
N PHE A 542 -10.71 -26.61 -18.75
CA PHE A 542 -9.43 -26.44 -19.46
C PHE A 542 -9.61 -26.70 -20.95
N THR A 543 -10.25 -25.73 -21.62
CA THR A 543 -10.56 -25.78 -23.04
C THR A 543 -10.02 -24.53 -23.74
N ALA A 544 -9.49 -24.74 -24.93
CA ALA A 544 -8.87 -23.72 -25.76
C ALA A 544 -8.96 -24.15 -27.24
N PRO A 545 -8.73 -23.23 -28.19
CA PRO A 545 -8.65 -23.59 -29.61
C PRO A 545 -7.64 -24.71 -29.85
N LYS A 546 -7.99 -25.64 -30.75
CA LYS A 546 -7.24 -26.87 -31.01
C LYS A 546 -5.76 -26.62 -31.30
N GLU A 547 -5.42 -25.54 -32.00
CA GLU A 547 -4.05 -25.18 -32.31
C GLU A 547 -3.15 -24.97 -31.08
N PHE A 548 -3.71 -24.65 -29.91
CA PHE A 548 -2.95 -24.53 -28.65
C PHE A 548 -2.76 -25.87 -27.95
N PHE A 549 -3.68 -26.83 -28.16
CA PHE A 549 -3.50 -28.22 -27.71
C PHE A 549 -2.42 -28.91 -28.54
N ASP A 550 -2.38 -28.63 -29.85
CA ASP A 550 -1.41 -29.23 -30.78
C ASP A 550 0.06 -28.81 -30.48
N LEU A 551 0.28 -27.84 -29.58
CA LEU A 551 1.61 -27.48 -29.06
C LEU A 551 2.19 -28.51 -28.08
N TYR A 552 1.34 -29.40 -27.54
CA TYR A 552 1.68 -30.30 -26.46
C TYR A 552 1.39 -31.75 -26.83
N LYS A 553 2.24 -32.64 -26.33
CA LYS A 553 2.09 -34.08 -26.46
C LYS A 553 1.88 -34.69 -25.09
N LEU A 554 0.88 -35.55 -24.95
CA LEU A 554 0.54 -36.15 -23.65
C LEU A 554 1.70 -36.99 -23.09
N GLU A 555 2.43 -37.68 -23.96
CA GLU A 555 3.59 -38.49 -23.62
C GLU A 555 4.71 -37.68 -22.93
N ASP A 556 4.83 -36.38 -23.22
CA ASP A 556 5.83 -35.50 -22.62
C ASP A 556 5.37 -34.93 -21.26
N ILE A 557 4.06 -34.92 -20.99
CA ILE A 557 3.52 -34.46 -19.71
C ILE A 557 3.77 -35.53 -18.64
N LYS A 558 4.43 -35.14 -17.55
CA LYS A 558 4.64 -36.03 -16.39
C LYS A 558 3.58 -35.78 -15.32
N ALA A 559 3.26 -36.84 -14.57
CA ALA A 559 2.53 -36.65 -13.32
C ALA A 559 3.42 -35.90 -12.32
N LEU A 560 2.80 -35.12 -11.45
CA LEU A 560 3.51 -34.49 -10.34
C LEU A 560 3.96 -35.56 -9.34
N ASP A 561 5.17 -35.38 -8.82
CA ASP A 561 5.72 -36.25 -7.79
C ASP A 561 5.23 -35.77 -6.43
N VAL A 562 4.23 -36.45 -5.88
CA VAL A 562 3.62 -36.12 -4.59
C VAL A 562 3.85 -37.29 -3.63
N PRO A 563 4.48 -37.06 -2.46
CA PRO A 563 4.68 -38.09 -1.44
C PRO A 563 3.42 -38.90 -1.12
N GLU A 564 3.57 -40.21 -0.91
CA GLU A 564 2.42 -41.06 -0.58
C GLU A 564 1.73 -40.60 0.71
N ASN A 565 2.52 -40.19 1.70
CA ASN A 565 2.11 -39.74 3.03
C ASN A 565 1.92 -38.22 3.16
N GLU A 566 1.70 -37.50 2.04
CA GLU A 566 1.56 -36.03 1.97
C GLU A 566 0.56 -35.42 2.97
N MET A 567 -0.43 -36.20 3.41
CA MET A 567 -1.50 -35.73 4.30
C MET A 567 -1.30 -36.15 5.76
N SER A 568 -0.26 -36.92 6.08
CA SER A 568 -0.10 -37.57 7.39
C SER A 568 0.16 -36.61 8.55
N ASP A 569 0.80 -35.47 8.28
CA ASP A 569 1.15 -34.42 9.25
C ASP A 569 0.26 -33.16 9.14
N ILE A 570 -0.81 -33.24 8.35
CA ILE A 570 -1.78 -32.16 8.15
C ILE A 570 -2.89 -32.25 9.22
N PRO A 571 -3.24 -31.15 9.91
CA PRO A 571 -4.33 -31.17 10.88
C PRO A 571 -5.70 -31.40 10.23
N MET A 572 -6.71 -31.78 11.04
CA MET A 572 -8.04 -32.16 10.55
C MET A 572 -8.73 -31.05 9.72
N MET A 573 -8.54 -29.77 10.07
CA MET A 573 -9.03 -28.65 9.27
C MET A 573 -8.36 -28.58 7.90
N GLY A 574 -7.03 -28.75 7.83
CA GLY A 574 -6.29 -28.84 6.57
C GLY A 574 -6.75 -30.03 5.72
N LYS A 575 -6.99 -31.20 6.33
CA LYS A 575 -7.55 -32.39 5.65
C LYS A 575 -8.95 -32.13 5.08
N SER A 576 -9.81 -31.41 5.81
CA SER A 576 -11.13 -30.98 5.33
C SER A 576 -11.06 -30.02 4.14
N ILE A 577 -10.04 -29.14 4.12
CA ILE A 577 -9.75 -28.26 2.99
C ILE A 577 -9.24 -29.05 1.78
N ALA A 578 -8.30 -29.99 1.99
CA ALA A 578 -7.74 -30.83 0.93
C ALA A 578 -8.80 -31.68 0.22
N TYR A 579 -9.79 -32.18 0.96
CA TYR A 579 -10.90 -33.00 0.44
C TYR A 579 -11.66 -32.33 -0.72
N GLY A 580 -11.69 -31.00 -0.78
CA GLY A 580 -12.23 -30.30 -1.94
C GLY A 580 -13.76 -30.33 -2.02
N ARG A 581 -14.29 -30.52 -3.25
CA ARG A 581 -15.74 -30.43 -3.51
C ARG A 581 -16.37 -31.78 -3.81
N LEU A 582 -15.59 -32.72 -4.32
CA LEU A 582 -16.12 -33.97 -4.85
C LEU A 582 -16.24 -35.06 -3.79
N LYS A 583 -17.21 -35.94 -3.99
CA LYS A 583 -17.40 -37.13 -3.17
C LYS A 583 -16.12 -37.98 -3.19
N GLY A 584 -15.54 -38.21 -2.02
CA GLY A 584 -14.30 -38.97 -1.84
C GLY A 584 -13.01 -38.18 -2.04
N GLY A 585 -13.06 -36.91 -2.43
CA GLY A 585 -11.89 -36.08 -2.73
C GLY A 585 -11.77 -35.69 -4.19
N ASP A 586 -11.33 -34.48 -4.51
CA ASP A 586 -11.12 -34.06 -5.91
C ASP A 586 -10.05 -34.92 -6.61
N ASP A 587 -8.90 -35.13 -5.96
CA ASP A 587 -7.79 -35.97 -6.48
C ASP A 587 -8.19 -37.44 -6.63
N HIS A 588 -8.88 -37.96 -5.62
CA HIS A 588 -9.44 -39.31 -5.66
C HIS A 588 -10.51 -39.48 -6.75
N ALA A 589 -11.29 -38.44 -7.08
CA ALA A 589 -12.22 -38.48 -8.19
C ALA A 589 -11.49 -38.51 -9.54
N ILE A 590 -10.42 -37.75 -9.69
CA ILE A 590 -9.60 -37.71 -10.92
C ILE A 590 -8.99 -39.07 -11.23
N SER A 591 -8.41 -39.74 -10.23
CA SER A 591 -7.84 -41.09 -10.40
C SER A 591 -8.85 -42.16 -10.82
N LYS A 592 -10.16 -41.92 -10.64
CA LYS A 592 -11.22 -42.86 -11.09
C LYS A 592 -11.62 -42.68 -12.55
N VAL A 593 -11.26 -41.58 -13.19
CA VAL A 593 -11.61 -41.31 -14.59
C VAL A 593 -10.70 -42.17 -15.49
N SER A 594 -9.39 -42.01 -15.37
CA SER A 594 -8.39 -42.90 -15.99
C SER A 594 -6.99 -42.62 -15.42
N ASP A 595 -6.06 -43.54 -15.63
CA ASP A 595 -4.66 -43.40 -15.18
C ASP A 595 -3.93 -42.19 -15.80
N THR A 596 -4.40 -41.69 -16.95
CA THR A 596 -3.81 -40.54 -17.65
C THR A 596 -4.52 -39.23 -17.35
N PHE A 597 -5.66 -39.23 -16.67
CA PHE A 597 -6.55 -38.07 -16.61
C PHE A 597 -5.90 -36.85 -15.93
N SER A 598 -5.06 -37.05 -14.91
CA SER A 598 -4.31 -35.95 -14.28
C SER A 598 -3.37 -35.25 -15.26
N ARG A 599 -2.60 -36.02 -16.04
CA ARG A 599 -1.69 -35.52 -17.08
C ARG A 599 -2.46 -34.81 -18.20
N GLU A 600 -3.64 -35.30 -18.54
CA GLU A 600 -4.49 -34.68 -19.54
C GLU A 600 -5.08 -33.33 -19.07
N LEU A 601 -5.43 -33.22 -17.78
CA LEU A 601 -5.83 -31.95 -17.17
C LEU A 601 -4.68 -30.94 -17.17
N ILE A 602 -3.46 -31.39 -16.82
CA ILE A 602 -2.22 -30.59 -16.90
C ILE A 602 -1.99 -30.10 -18.33
N LEU A 603 -2.11 -30.98 -19.32
CA LEU A 603 -2.00 -30.61 -20.74
C LEU A 603 -3.04 -29.53 -21.11
N GLY A 604 -4.28 -29.72 -20.70
CA GLY A 604 -5.35 -28.75 -20.92
C GLY A 604 -5.03 -27.39 -20.29
N TYR A 605 -4.51 -27.37 -19.07
CA TYR A 605 -4.08 -26.15 -18.40
C TYR A 605 -2.98 -25.43 -19.17
N LEU A 606 -1.93 -26.15 -19.60
CA LEU A 606 -0.83 -25.59 -20.40
C LEU A 606 -1.33 -25.01 -21.74
N ALA A 607 -2.25 -25.69 -22.42
CA ALA A 607 -2.88 -25.20 -23.64
C ALA A 607 -3.67 -23.90 -23.40
N CYS A 608 -4.42 -23.82 -22.29
CA CYS A 608 -5.12 -22.60 -21.89
C CYS A 608 -4.16 -21.45 -21.55
N VAL A 609 -3.03 -21.73 -20.89
CA VAL A 609 -1.99 -20.73 -20.58
C VAL A 609 -1.37 -20.18 -21.87
N SER A 610 -1.02 -21.03 -22.83
CA SER A 610 -0.51 -20.59 -24.14
C SER A 610 -1.56 -19.82 -24.96
N PHE A 611 -2.83 -20.19 -24.83
CA PHE A 611 -3.91 -19.49 -25.49
C PHE A 611 -4.07 -18.05 -24.95
N VAL A 612 -4.10 -17.88 -23.63
CA VAL A 612 -4.23 -16.54 -23.02
C VAL A 612 -2.96 -15.71 -23.23
N ASP A 613 -1.78 -16.31 -23.23
CA ASP A 613 -0.52 -15.66 -23.63
C ASP A 613 -0.63 -14.98 -25.00
N ALA A 614 -1.17 -15.69 -26.00
CA ALA A 614 -1.37 -15.13 -27.34
C ALA A 614 -2.37 -13.97 -27.36
N GLN A 615 -3.38 -13.97 -26.47
CA GLN A 615 -4.34 -12.87 -26.39
C GLN A 615 -3.72 -11.64 -25.72
N ILE A 616 -2.90 -11.83 -24.68
CA ILE A 616 -2.13 -10.78 -24.04
C ILE A 616 -1.15 -10.16 -25.04
N GLY A 617 -0.49 -10.98 -25.86
CA GLY A 617 0.39 -10.52 -26.94
C GLY A 617 -0.32 -9.56 -27.90
N LYS A 618 -1.52 -9.88 -28.38
CA LYS A 618 -2.31 -9.01 -29.25
C LYS A 618 -2.60 -7.64 -28.63
N VAL A 619 -2.95 -7.60 -27.34
CA VAL A 619 -3.23 -6.34 -26.63
C VAL A 619 -1.95 -5.53 -26.42
N ALA A 620 -0.86 -6.19 -26.02
CA ALA A 620 0.44 -5.55 -25.82
C ALA A 620 0.98 -4.96 -27.13
N ASP A 621 0.91 -5.69 -28.24
CA ASP A 621 1.34 -5.22 -29.56
C ASP A 621 0.50 -4.04 -30.05
N ALA A 622 -0.82 -4.05 -29.79
CA ALA A 622 -1.67 -2.92 -30.12
C ALA A 622 -1.37 -1.67 -29.29
N LEU A 623 -1.03 -1.82 -28.01
CA LEU A 623 -0.61 -0.70 -27.17
C LEU A 623 0.72 -0.13 -27.68
N GLU A 624 1.69 -0.98 -27.99
CA GLU A 624 3.01 -0.59 -28.53
C GLU A 624 2.89 0.12 -29.88
N ALA A 625 1.91 -0.26 -30.70
CA ALA A 625 1.63 0.38 -31.99
C ALA A 625 0.74 1.64 -31.91
N SER A 626 0.26 2.00 -30.72
CA SER A 626 -0.64 3.16 -30.52
C SER A 626 0.13 4.41 -30.08
N ASP A 627 -0.52 5.58 -30.18
CA ASP A 627 0.00 6.85 -29.65
C ASP A 627 0.16 6.84 -28.10
N TYR A 628 -0.30 5.77 -27.43
CA TYR A 628 -0.26 5.62 -25.97
C TYR A 628 0.93 4.82 -25.44
N ALA A 629 1.75 4.24 -26.33
CA ALA A 629 2.84 3.31 -25.97
C ALA A 629 3.78 3.85 -24.88
N ASP A 630 4.19 5.12 -25.02
CA ASP A 630 5.18 5.76 -24.14
C ASP A 630 4.59 6.37 -22.87
N ASN A 631 3.26 6.40 -22.72
CA ASN A 631 2.56 7.02 -21.59
C ASN A 631 1.60 6.06 -20.87
N THR A 632 1.81 4.75 -20.95
CA THR A 632 0.90 3.77 -20.33
C THR A 632 1.59 2.89 -19.30
N VAL A 633 1.06 2.88 -18.07
CA VAL A 633 1.37 1.87 -17.05
C VAL A 633 0.70 0.57 -17.43
N ILE A 634 1.45 -0.53 -17.44
CA ILE A 634 0.91 -1.89 -17.61
C ILE A 634 1.05 -2.60 -16.28
N VAL A 635 -0.05 -3.17 -15.78
CA VAL A 635 -0.03 -4.16 -14.71
C VAL A 635 -0.66 -5.45 -15.20
N LEU A 636 0.02 -6.58 -14.99
CA LEU A 636 -0.50 -7.92 -15.24
C LEU A 636 -0.49 -8.69 -13.93
N TRP A 637 -1.63 -9.25 -13.56
CA TRP A 637 -1.82 -10.00 -12.33
C TRP A 637 -2.79 -11.16 -12.51
N SER A 638 -2.72 -12.13 -11.62
CA SER A 638 -3.72 -13.20 -11.47
C SER A 638 -4.46 -13.07 -10.15
N ASP A 639 -5.73 -13.48 -10.09
CA ASP A 639 -6.53 -13.35 -8.88
C ASP A 639 -6.16 -14.35 -7.79
N HIS A 640 -5.68 -15.52 -8.14
CA HIS A 640 -5.09 -16.50 -7.23
C HIS A 640 -4.38 -17.58 -8.05
N GLY A 641 -3.62 -18.43 -7.36
CA GLY A 641 -2.96 -19.58 -7.99
C GLY A 641 -3.90 -20.76 -8.23
N GLN A 642 -3.34 -21.92 -8.52
CA GLN A 642 -4.07 -23.15 -8.84
C GLN A 642 -3.21 -24.38 -8.52
N HIS A 643 -3.82 -25.36 -7.85
CA HIS A 643 -3.31 -26.73 -7.74
C HIS A 643 -3.67 -27.57 -8.97
N LEU A 644 -2.71 -28.37 -9.41
CA LEU A 644 -2.79 -29.33 -10.51
C LEU A 644 -2.34 -30.73 -10.08
N GLY A 645 -2.41 -31.00 -8.76
CA GLY A 645 -2.13 -32.29 -8.12
C GLY A 645 -1.30 -32.15 -6.83
N GLU A 646 -0.60 -31.04 -6.65
CA GLU A 646 0.15 -30.70 -5.44
C GLU A 646 -0.74 -30.83 -4.19
N LYS A 647 -0.18 -31.28 -3.06
CA LYS A 647 -0.93 -31.53 -1.81
C LYS A 647 -2.19 -32.42 -1.99
N ARG A 648 -2.18 -33.31 -3.00
CA ARG A 648 -3.35 -34.10 -3.44
C ARG A 648 -4.59 -33.24 -3.67
N ARG A 649 -4.36 -32.04 -4.22
CA ARG A 649 -5.38 -31.02 -4.41
C ARG A 649 -5.45 -30.65 -5.90
N TRP A 650 -6.64 -30.24 -6.30
CA TRP A 650 -6.91 -29.65 -7.60
C TRP A 650 -7.72 -28.38 -7.41
N ARG A 651 -7.64 -27.47 -8.38
CA ARG A 651 -8.28 -26.14 -8.31
C ARG A 651 -7.57 -25.25 -7.25
N LYS A 652 -8.28 -24.24 -6.74
CA LYS A 652 -7.83 -23.30 -5.71
C LYS A 652 -8.41 -23.68 -4.35
N GLN A 653 -8.64 -22.69 -3.48
CA GLN A 653 -9.38 -22.82 -2.21
C GLN A 653 -8.60 -23.55 -1.10
N THR A 654 -7.30 -23.27 -0.98
CA THR A 654 -6.46 -23.75 0.12
C THR A 654 -5.56 -22.61 0.61
N LEU A 655 -4.69 -22.91 1.58
CA LEU A 655 -3.73 -21.97 2.16
C LEU A 655 -2.28 -22.29 1.81
N TRP A 656 -2.03 -23.30 0.98
CA TRP A 656 -0.71 -23.69 0.49
C TRP A 656 -0.22 -22.75 -0.62
N GLU A 657 1.08 -22.78 -0.89
CA GLU A 657 1.75 -21.88 -1.84
C GLU A 657 1.01 -21.79 -3.18
N GLU A 658 0.68 -22.93 -3.80
CA GLU A 658 0.15 -23.03 -5.16
C GLU A 658 -1.22 -22.36 -5.31
N ALA A 659 -2.02 -22.27 -4.25
CA ALA A 659 -3.31 -21.60 -4.30
C ALA A 659 -3.21 -20.09 -4.12
N THR A 660 -2.10 -19.59 -3.56
CA THR A 660 -1.96 -18.18 -3.18
C THR A 660 -0.99 -17.42 -4.06
N GLN A 661 0.10 -18.05 -4.51
CA GLN A 661 1.14 -17.46 -5.33
C GLN A 661 0.65 -17.24 -6.77
N VAL A 662 1.02 -16.09 -7.34
CA VAL A 662 0.57 -15.63 -8.66
C VAL A 662 1.66 -14.82 -9.37
N PRO A 663 1.62 -14.75 -10.71
CA PRO A 663 2.39 -13.76 -11.45
C PRO A 663 1.89 -12.35 -11.15
N LEU A 664 2.82 -11.43 -10.88
CA LEU A 664 2.54 -10.00 -10.77
C LEU A 664 3.64 -9.20 -11.49
N PHE A 665 3.24 -8.36 -12.43
CA PHE A 665 4.15 -7.58 -13.25
C PHE A 665 3.73 -6.13 -13.37
N PHE A 666 4.70 -5.22 -13.34
CA PHE A 666 4.53 -3.79 -13.61
C PHE A 666 5.52 -3.26 -14.66
N LYS A 667 5.01 -2.47 -15.60
CA LYS A 667 5.79 -1.59 -16.48
C LYS A 667 5.24 -0.18 -16.33
N ALA A 668 6.10 0.80 -16.05
CA ALA A 668 5.70 2.21 -15.96
C ALA A 668 6.49 3.07 -16.96
N PRO A 669 5.88 4.13 -17.53
CA PRO A 669 6.53 5.00 -18.50
C PRO A 669 7.65 5.84 -17.88
N GLY A 670 8.53 6.40 -18.72
CA GLY A 670 9.57 7.35 -18.30
C GLY A 670 10.71 6.74 -17.46
N ASN A 671 11.11 5.49 -17.74
CA ASN A 671 12.14 4.75 -16.98
C ASN A 671 11.83 4.54 -15.49
N LYS A 672 10.57 4.71 -15.07
CA LYS A 672 10.13 4.45 -13.68
C LYS A 672 10.28 2.97 -13.28
N THR A 673 10.35 2.05 -14.25
CA THR A 673 10.65 0.64 -14.05
C THR A 673 11.90 0.25 -14.83
N THR A 674 12.84 -0.45 -14.18
CA THR A 674 13.96 -1.11 -14.87
C THR A 674 13.67 -2.61 -14.97
N PRO A 675 13.83 -3.24 -16.15
CA PRO A 675 13.67 -4.68 -16.32
C PRO A 675 14.37 -5.51 -15.24
N SER A 676 13.60 -6.22 -14.43
CA SER A 676 14.12 -6.96 -13.28
C SER A 676 13.13 -8.02 -12.79
N LYS A 677 13.67 -9.01 -12.07
CA LYS A 677 12.89 -9.94 -11.25
C LYS A 677 13.08 -9.59 -9.78
N ASN A 678 12.01 -9.68 -9.01
CA ASN A 678 12.01 -9.41 -7.59
C ASN A 678 11.34 -10.58 -6.84
N ASP A 679 12.10 -11.20 -5.95
CA ASP A 679 11.67 -12.40 -5.19
C ASP A 679 11.13 -12.07 -3.79
N GLN A 680 11.00 -10.78 -3.44
CA GLN A 680 10.34 -10.34 -2.21
C GLN A 680 8.88 -10.78 -2.21
N VAL A 681 8.40 -11.21 -1.04
CA VAL A 681 6.99 -11.58 -0.86
C VAL A 681 6.09 -10.34 -0.96
N VAL A 682 5.23 -10.27 -1.97
CA VAL A 682 4.33 -9.12 -2.21
C VAL A 682 2.85 -9.52 -2.17
N SER A 683 1.97 -8.60 -1.77
CA SER A 683 0.52 -8.85 -1.73
C SER A 683 -0.15 -8.27 -2.97
N LEU A 684 -1.19 -8.91 -3.48
CA LEU A 684 -2.04 -8.27 -4.49
C LEU A 684 -2.77 -7.01 -3.97
N LEU A 685 -2.89 -6.82 -2.64
CA LEU A 685 -3.36 -5.56 -2.07
C LEU A 685 -2.45 -4.38 -2.40
N ASP A 686 -1.18 -4.64 -2.69
CA ASP A 686 -0.17 -3.63 -3.01
C ASP A 686 -0.42 -3.01 -4.40
N ILE A 687 -1.25 -3.64 -5.26
CA ILE A 687 -1.54 -3.15 -6.62
C ILE A 687 -2.22 -1.78 -6.59
N TYR A 688 -3.27 -1.62 -5.78
CA TYR A 688 -4.04 -0.38 -5.75
C TYR A 688 -3.20 0.84 -5.32
N PRO A 689 -2.53 0.84 -4.16
CA PRO A 689 -1.67 1.97 -3.79
C PRO A 689 -0.53 2.20 -4.79
N THR A 690 0.03 1.14 -5.41
CA THR A 690 1.06 1.28 -6.44
C THR A 690 0.56 2.02 -7.68
N LEU A 691 -0.64 1.69 -8.18
CA LEU A 691 -1.22 2.35 -9.35
C LEU A 691 -1.55 3.81 -9.07
N VAL A 692 -2.10 4.11 -7.89
CA VAL A 692 -2.41 5.47 -7.44
C VAL A 692 -1.13 6.31 -7.37
N ASP A 693 -0.06 5.77 -6.80
CA ASP A 693 1.26 6.39 -6.71
C ASP A 693 1.89 6.64 -8.09
N LEU A 694 1.91 5.62 -8.97
CA LEU A 694 2.42 5.75 -10.34
C LEU A 694 1.69 6.82 -11.17
N CYS A 695 0.40 7.01 -10.89
CA CYS A 695 -0.48 7.94 -11.57
C CYS A 695 -0.52 9.34 -10.94
N GLY A 696 0.21 9.57 -9.84
CA GLY A 696 0.22 10.84 -9.12
C GLY A 696 -1.16 11.21 -8.55
N LEU A 697 -1.91 10.20 -8.08
CA LEU A 697 -3.24 10.35 -7.49
C LEU A 697 -3.15 10.31 -5.95
N PRO A 698 -4.11 10.92 -5.23
CA PRO A 698 -4.10 10.89 -3.76
C PRO A 698 -4.35 9.47 -3.23
N VAL A 699 -3.51 9.01 -2.32
CA VAL A 699 -3.63 7.68 -1.69
C VAL A 699 -4.62 7.74 -0.53
N SER A 700 -5.67 6.91 -0.56
CA SER A 700 -6.59 6.76 0.57
C SER A 700 -5.93 6.00 1.74
N ASP A 701 -6.16 6.48 2.96
CA ASP A 701 -5.73 5.86 4.22
C ASP A 701 -6.41 4.51 4.50
N ARG A 702 -7.50 4.20 3.79
CA ARG A 702 -8.21 2.93 3.87
C ARG A 702 -7.59 1.83 3.03
N LEU A 703 -6.63 2.13 2.16
CA LEU A 703 -5.91 1.09 1.43
C LEU A 703 -5.00 0.31 2.39
N GLU A 704 -5.15 -1.00 2.38
CA GLU A 704 -4.45 -1.92 3.29
C GLU A 704 -3.22 -2.56 2.64
N GLY A 705 -2.86 -2.18 1.40
CA GLY A 705 -1.61 -2.52 0.73
C GLY A 705 -0.51 -1.47 0.92
N GLU A 706 0.69 -1.75 0.44
CA GLU A 706 1.82 -0.83 0.35
C GLU A 706 2.16 -0.56 -1.13
N SER A 707 2.65 0.65 -1.46
CA SER A 707 3.17 0.90 -2.82
C SER A 707 4.43 0.05 -3.06
N LEU A 708 4.51 -0.60 -4.22
CA LEU A 708 5.66 -1.40 -4.66
C LEU A 708 6.74 -0.57 -5.36
N ILE A 709 6.53 0.74 -5.55
CA ILE A 709 7.53 1.61 -6.20
C ILE A 709 8.93 1.52 -5.56
N PRO A 710 9.10 1.46 -4.22
CA PRO A 710 10.42 1.25 -3.62
C PRO A 710 11.11 -0.02 -4.16
N LEU A 711 10.34 -1.09 -4.31
CA LEU A 711 10.82 -2.38 -4.82
C LEU A 711 11.08 -2.40 -6.34
N PHE A 712 10.61 -1.40 -7.08
CA PHE A 712 10.99 -1.22 -8.50
C PHE A 712 12.42 -0.68 -8.63
N LYS A 713 12.88 0.09 -7.63
CA LYS A 713 14.20 0.73 -7.63
C LYS A 713 15.25 -0.18 -7.00
N ASP A 714 14.92 -0.83 -5.89
CA ASP A 714 15.82 -1.76 -5.20
C ASP A 714 15.06 -3.00 -4.69
N PRO A 715 15.30 -4.18 -5.28
CA PRO A 715 14.66 -5.42 -4.83
C PRO A 715 15.14 -5.91 -3.46
N LYS A 716 16.16 -5.28 -2.87
CA LYS A 716 16.69 -5.62 -1.54
C LYS A 716 15.99 -4.89 -0.40
N ILE A 717 15.14 -3.91 -0.68
CA ILE A 717 14.40 -3.20 0.36
C ILE A 717 13.50 -4.20 1.08
N SER A 718 13.72 -4.36 2.38
CA SER A 718 12.89 -5.20 3.23
C SER A 718 11.50 -4.60 3.34
N ARG A 719 10.48 -5.44 3.19
CA ARG A 719 9.11 -5.04 3.47
C ARG A 719 8.87 -4.87 4.97
N SER A 720 7.95 -3.97 5.30
CA SER A 720 7.52 -3.72 6.69
C SER A 720 6.71 -4.87 7.29
N ARG A 721 6.15 -5.76 6.46
CA ARG A 721 5.26 -6.85 6.88
C ARG A 721 5.28 -8.03 5.90
N PRO A 722 4.96 -9.25 6.36
CA PRO A 722 4.66 -10.39 5.50
C PRO A 722 3.29 -10.24 4.83
N VAL A 723 2.96 -11.19 3.95
CA VAL A 723 1.64 -11.27 3.32
C VAL A 723 0.73 -12.18 4.14
N VAL A 724 -0.53 -11.77 4.31
CA VAL A 724 -1.58 -12.60 4.91
C VAL A 724 -2.55 -13.02 3.80
N SER A 725 -2.85 -14.31 3.74
CA SER A 725 -3.81 -14.91 2.81
C SER A 725 -4.83 -15.73 3.58
N GLY A 726 -6.08 -15.79 3.11
CA GLY A 726 -7.14 -16.53 3.77
C GLY A 726 -7.87 -17.55 2.90
N TRP A 727 -8.58 -18.46 3.58
CA TRP A 727 -9.59 -19.30 2.98
C TRP A 727 -10.72 -19.62 3.96
N TYR A 728 -11.93 -19.15 3.62
CA TYR A 728 -13.02 -18.97 4.60
C TYR A 728 -12.59 -18.10 5.81
N TYR A 729 -13.51 -17.88 6.75
CA TYR A 729 -13.31 -17.00 7.89
C TYR A 729 -12.30 -17.59 8.89
N GLY A 730 -11.23 -16.89 9.25
CA GLY A 730 -10.36 -17.32 10.36
C GLY A 730 -9.45 -18.52 10.08
N ASN A 731 -9.34 -19.01 8.84
CA ASN A 731 -8.19 -19.83 8.43
C ASN A 731 -7.25 -18.95 7.60
N LEU A 732 -6.03 -18.75 8.08
CA LEU A 732 -5.11 -17.76 7.56
C LEU A 732 -3.70 -18.34 7.39
N ALA A 733 -3.00 -17.88 6.37
CA ALA A 733 -1.58 -18.10 6.16
C ALA A 733 -0.83 -16.78 6.24
N VAL A 734 0.32 -16.77 6.90
CA VAL A 734 1.30 -15.69 6.92
C VAL A 734 2.53 -16.14 6.15
N ARG A 735 2.82 -15.46 5.04
CA ARG A 735 3.98 -15.74 4.18
C ARG A 735 5.02 -14.63 4.34
N SER A 736 6.13 -14.95 5.00
CA SER A 736 7.35 -14.14 4.96
C SER A 736 8.20 -14.53 3.74
N ASN A 737 9.38 -13.96 3.53
CA ASN A 737 10.25 -14.36 2.41
C ASN A 737 10.65 -15.84 2.46
N ARG A 738 10.85 -16.40 3.66
CA ARG A 738 11.33 -17.79 3.84
C ARG A 738 10.24 -18.76 4.31
N TYR A 739 9.38 -18.35 5.22
CA TYR A 739 8.46 -19.27 5.88
C TYR A 739 7.00 -18.99 5.50
N ARG A 740 6.21 -20.06 5.47
CA ARG A 740 4.75 -19.99 5.52
C ARG A 740 4.28 -20.57 6.84
N TYR A 741 3.52 -19.78 7.59
CA TYR A 741 2.82 -20.22 8.78
C TYR A 741 1.31 -20.22 8.53
N ILE A 742 0.65 -21.35 8.72
CA ILE A 742 -0.80 -21.49 8.59
C ILE A 742 -1.40 -21.64 9.98
N ARG A 743 -2.42 -20.84 10.29
CA ARG A 743 -3.24 -20.93 11.49
C ARG A 743 -4.69 -21.15 11.11
N TYR A 744 -5.24 -22.28 11.55
CA TYR A 744 -6.65 -22.60 11.39
C TYR A 744 -7.47 -22.04 12.54
N ARG A 745 -8.76 -21.83 12.27
CA ARG A 745 -9.72 -21.29 13.25
C ARG A 745 -9.94 -22.18 14.48
N ASP A 746 -9.63 -23.47 14.36
CA ASP A 746 -9.72 -24.45 15.46
C ASP A 746 -8.48 -24.43 16.36
N GLY A 747 -7.49 -23.59 16.04
CA GLY A 747 -6.24 -23.45 16.78
C GLY A 747 -5.13 -24.40 16.32
N SER A 748 -5.38 -25.29 15.37
CA SER A 748 -4.33 -26.08 14.73
C SER A 748 -3.53 -25.24 13.72
N GLY A 749 -2.37 -25.71 13.31
CA GLY A 749 -1.52 -24.98 12.37
C GLY A 749 -0.51 -25.83 11.63
N GLU A 750 0.14 -25.21 10.66
CA GLU A 750 1.21 -25.77 9.84
C GLU A 750 2.34 -24.74 9.72
N LEU A 751 3.59 -25.19 9.57
CA LEU A 751 4.75 -24.33 9.30
C LEU A 751 5.64 -24.97 8.23
N TYR A 752 6.00 -24.21 7.21
CA TYR A 752 6.85 -24.64 6.10
C TYR A 752 8.04 -23.70 5.88
N ASP A 753 9.20 -24.27 5.57
CA ASP A 753 10.43 -23.56 5.20
C ASP A 753 10.65 -23.67 3.68
N HIS A 754 10.27 -22.63 2.93
CA HIS A 754 10.39 -22.65 1.47
C HIS A 754 11.82 -22.62 0.95
N GLN A 755 12.81 -22.36 1.82
CA GLN A 755 14.21 -22.45 1.41
C GLN A 755 14.67 -23.91 1.26
N SER A 756 14.19 -24.80 2.13
CA SER A 756 14.59 -26.22 2.15
C SER A 756 13.52 -27.16 1.60
N ASP A 757 12.25 -26.75 1.66
CA ASP A 757 11.07 -27.51 1.25
C ASP A 757 10.08 -26.61 0.50
N PRO A 758 10.39 -26.21 -0.74
CA PRO A 758 9.53 -25.33 -1.52
C PRO A 758 8.16 -25.94 -1.86
N GLY A 759 8.03 -27.27 -1.84
CA GLY A 759 6.76 -27.99 -2.06
C GLY A 759 5.91 -28.19 -0.81
N GLU A 760 6.36 -27.64 0.33
CA GLU A 760 5.65 -27.70 1.61
C GLU A 760 5.36 -29.13 2.09
N HIS A 761 6.17 -30.13 1.75
CA HIS A 761 5.89 -31.55 2.04
C HIS A 761 6.03 -31.95 3.52
N ARG A 762 6.72 -31.15 4.33
CA ARG A 762 6.96 -31.46 5.74
C ARG A 762 6.52 -30.33 6.65
N ASN A 763 5.50 -30.60 7.47
CA ASN A 763 5.04 -29.68 8.50
C ASN A 763 6.03 -29.62 9.68
N LEU A 764 6.53 -28.42 9.98
CA LEU A 764 7.52 -28.16 11.02
C LEU A 764 6.91 -27.67 12.34
N ILE A 765 5.57 -27.62 12.45
CA ILE A 765 4.87 -26.94 13.55
C ILE A 765 5.21 -27.50 14.94
N ASP A 766 5.45 -28.81 15.04
CA ASP A 766 5.71 -29.50 16.31
C ASP A 766 7.19 -29.51 16.73
N LEU A 767 8.08 -28.95 15.91
CA LEU A 767 9.51 -28.93 16.21
C LEU A 767 9.86 -27.85 17.24
N PRO A 768 10.66 -28.15 18.27
CA PRO A 768 11.07 -27.16 19.28
C PRO A 768 11.75 -25.91 18.68
N GLU A 769 12.55 -26.08 17.63
CA GLU A 769 13.23 -24.99 16.92
C GLU A 769 12.28 -24.05 16.17
N SER A 770 11.04 -24.47 15.90
CA SER A 770 10.04 -23.66 15.18
C SER A 770 9.39 -22.59 16.05
N GLN A 771 9.48 -22.68 17.38
CA GLN A 771 8.69 -21.84 18.31
C GLN A 771 8.91 -20.34 18.13
N GLN A 772 10.15 -19.92 17.88
CA GLN A 772 10.44 -18.50 17.63
C GLN A 772 9.80 -18.03 16.32
N ILE A 773 9.92 -18.81 15.25
CA ILE A 773 9.37 -18.49 13.93
C ILE A 773 7.84 -18.42 14.01
N ILE A 774 7.22 -19.37 14.71
CA ILE A 774 5.76 -19.38 14.95
C ILE A 774 5.34 -18.10 15.66
N ALA A 775 5.98 -17.73 16.76
CA ALA A 775 5.63 -16.52 17.51
C ALA A 775 5.80 -15.24 16.67
N GLU A 776 6.85 -15.17 15.85
CA GLU A 776 7.06 -14.05 14.91
C GLU A 776 5.95 -13.96 13.86
N HIS A 777 5.49 -15.09 13.31
CA HIS A 777 4.44 -15.12 12.29
C HIS A 777 3.04 -14.93 12.88
N GLU A 778 2.76 -15.48 14.07
CA GLU A 778 1.51 -15.28 14.80
C GLU A 778 1.25 -13.80 15.09
N GLY A 779 2.30 -13.01 15.35
CA GLY A 779 2.19 -11.57 15.56
C GLY A 779 1.61 -10.78 14.38
N TRP A 780 1.57 -11.38 13.18
CA TRP A 780 1.00 -10.76 11.97
C TRP A 780 -0.44 -11.18 11.68
N LEU A 781 -0.97 -12.17 12.41
CA LEU A 781 -2.38 -12.53 12.29
C LEU A 781 -3.26 -11.39 12.83
N PRO A 782 -4.42 -11.12 12.20
CA PRO A 782 -5.37 -10.16 12.72
C PRO A 782 -5.91 -10.65 14.07
N ILE A 783 -5.86 -9.79 15.09
CA ILE A 783 -6.35 -10.11 16.45
C ILE A 783 -7.85 -10.41 16.43
N GLU A 784 -8.63 -9.61 15.68
CA GLU A 784 -10.07 -9.79 15.50
C GLU A 784 -10.41 -9.65 14.02
N PRO A 785 -10.32 -10.74 13.22
CA PRO A 785 -10.76 -10.70 11.84
C PRO A 785 -12.26 -10.42 11.79
N ALA A 786 -12.68 -9.51 10.91
CA ALA A 786 -14.08 -9.19 10.68
C ALA A 786 -14.87 -10.48 10.39
N LEU A 787 -16.02 -10.62 11.04
CA LEU A 787 -16.96 -11.69 10.72
C LEU A 787 -17.35 -11.64 9.24
N PRO A 788 -17.81 -12.76 8.65
CA PRO A 788 -18.40 -12.73 7.32
C PRO A 788 -19.45 -11.62 7.27
N ALA A 789 -19.33 -10.73 6.29
CA ALA A 789 -20.12 -9.50 6.25
C ALA A 789 -21.62 -9.79 6.44
N GLY A 790 -22.35 -8.91 7.10
CA GLY A 790 -23.77 -9.14 7.43
C GLY A 790 -24.03 -10.22 8.49
N SER A 791 -23.00 -10.80 9.11
CA SER A 791 -23.13 -11.71 10.25
C SER A 791 -22.73 -11.02 11.55
N THR A 792 -23.48 -11.25 12.62
CA THR A 792 -23.15 -10.78 13.98
C THR A 792 -22.44 -11.83 14.82
N THR A 793 -22.47 -13.09 14.37
CA THR A 793 -21.81 -14.24 15.00
C THR A 793 -21.28 -15.19 13.93
N TRP A 794 -20.22 -15.91 14.26
CA TRP A 794 -19.73 -16.99 13.41
C TRP A 794 -20.68 -18.20 13.47
N LYS A 795 -20.87 -18.88 12.33
CA LYS A 795 -21.63 -20.14 12.22
C LYS A 795 -20.81 -21.15 11.42
N ALA A 796 -20.77 -22.39 11.90
CA ALA A 796 -20.08 -23.51 11.25
C ALA A 796 -20.36 -23.56 9.74
N ASP A 797 -19.30 -23.63 8.94
CA ASP A 797 -19.36 -23.73 7.49
C ASP A 797 -19.27 -25.20 7.03
N LYS A 798 -19.00 -25.41 5.74
CA LYS A 798 -18.98 -26.76 5.17
C LYS A 798 -17.77 -27.57 5.66
N LEU A 799 -16.67 -26.90 6.00
CA LEU A 799 -15.44 -27.54 6.48
C LEU A 799 -15.69 -28.14 7.86
N ASP A 800 -16.30 -27.36 8.76
CA ASP A 800 -16.67 -27.79 10.10
C ASP A 800 -17.64 -29.01 10.06
N ARG A 801 -18.70 -28.91 9.25
CA ARG A 801 -19.68 -30.01 9.09
C ARG A 801 -19.08 -31.28 8.49
N GLN A 802 -18.04 -31.15 7.66
CA GLN A 802 -17.33 -32.29 7.10
C GLN A 802 -16.53 -33.01 8.19
N ILE A 803 -15.84 -32.24 9.04
CA ILE A 803 -15.07 -32.76 10.18
C ILE A 803 -15.99 -33.44 11.19
N GLU A 804 -17.08 -32.79 11.59
CA GLU A 804 -18.09 -33.36 12.49
C GLU A 804 -18.62 -34.71 11.98
N ARG A 805 -18.91 -34.79 10.68
CA ARG A 805 -19.37 -36.02 10.03
C ARG A 805 -18.31 -37.12 10.06
N TRP A 806 -17.07 -36.77 9.76
CA TRP A 806 -15.96 -37.73 9.78
C TRP A 806 -15.73 -38.30 11.17
N GLN A 807 -15.69 -37.43 12.18
CA GLN A 807 -15.50 -37.84 13.58
C GLN A 807 -16.66 -38.70 14.07
N LYS A 808 -17.91 -38.31 13.77
CA LYS A 808 -19.11 -39.05 14.20
C LYS A 808 -19.17 -40.47 13.63
N ASN A 809 -18.72 -40.66 12.40
CA ASN A 809 -18.87 -41.93 11.67
C ASN A 809 -17.55 -42.69 11.50
N ASP A 810 -16.45 -42.22 12.10
CA ASP A 810 -15.08 -42.71 11.86
C ASP A 810 -14.78 -42.91 10.36
N SER A 811 -14.99 -41.84 9.58
CA SER A 811 -15.07 -41.91 8.11
C SER A 811 -14.09 -40.99 7.38
N VAL A 812 -12.98 -40.62 8.02
CA VAL A 812 -11.87 -39.93 7.35
C VAL A 812 -11.34 -40.86 6.23
N PRO A 813 -11.28 -40.41 4.97
CA PRO A 813 -10.73 -41.22 3.87
C PRO A 813 -9.27 -41.64 4.14
N ASP A 814 -8.90 -42.86 3.74
CA ASP A 814 -7.56 -43.40 4.03
C ASP A 814 -6.43 -42.59 3.38
N TRP A 815 -6.65 -42.00 2.21
CA TRP A 815 -5.67 -41.12 1.55
C TRP A 815 -5.44 -39.79 2.29
N LEU A 816 -6.34 -39.43 3.24
CA LEU A 816 -6.21 -38.28 4.13
C LEU A 816 -5.67 -38.68 5.51
N LYS A 817 -5.34 -39.95 5.78
CA LYS A 817 -4.88 -40.37 7.11
C LYS A 817 -3.41 -40.06 7.32
#